data_AF-A0A938ULT9-F1
#
_entry.id   AF-A0A938ULT9-F1
#
_cell.length_a   1.000
_cell.length_b   1.000
_cell.length_c   1.000
_cell.angle_alpha   90.00
_cell.angle_beta   90.00
_cell.angle_gamma   90.00
#
_symmetry.space_group_name_H-M   'P 1'
#
loop_
_entity.id
_entity.type
_entity.pdbx_description
1 polymer ?
#
loop_
_entity_poly.entity_id
_entity_poly.type
_entity_poly.pdbx_seq_one_letter_code
_entity_poly.pdbx_strand_id
1 'polypeptide(L)'
;MKTEIAHTMQRDLGVFLPATVALMAVLVYVSVGSVAMTLLILAAVLVAVVWMTGFMGWIGQPITALSNTAPTFLLAIGCAYVMHLAACYQRQVHAGADARAATLAALERMRRPVVVAGLTTAIGAGFVALSDLPLVRGFGIDLMAGVLSVIVLACFAVPAVLSLSKVRRGSGILTSERRLGVLLFGIVEFVSRRPRAILAAALLLFVAAGIASTRLVVDSSGPKAFAEDSRFRRSSEFYRSHLSGDVIENVYVRTSGAGGIHDPDLLRRMLAFQRAAEALPEIDKSFSIASYVELMNRAMHGEDPSELRIPDSAEAVAQYLLLYSSAGEPDEFDDLLDFEHRHARIVLTATVGSSRESAALRARLEALAREHLPGESGRDAVLSTEILLSEAADELAVEQVWSLAGASLLILLLSAFAFRSLWIGAHLFLPIALPVALNFAVMVIFAITLRDVTSVIAVTTLGIAVDSTVHLLDTIRHHEAAHGLRRVAVFEAYVTTGRPVLVTSLIIASGLAVLGLSDFQVIANFGGLEALSLLFALAADLFILPAQLLASAAPARADRVSEALLLTTSERAFPALLVESSGELLRVRALGEGGAESASPGEEILVRGLRAGTRLAGRVSRRGPGESELEITLESDARGEQRSAADELRRLFTGAITKEFALGGYRFCRADSIEQRQAAYALRFRVYAAHGYIDPADFGSPSLRDSFDESAIQCLAYDAGGALVGTARVVLPSELGFQTEAFFEFEPPDVPRERLGEIGKLALSVEHRGGERVALLGLVKLLYDALREHDLGHAYAFMPRNLIESLARLGFPSSPLGPLSAATEAARRRSPMRGYFERLDPQSVLFDLDQAGRGFGGKS
;
A
#
# COMPACT_ATOMS: atom_id res chain seq x y z
N MET A 1 22.96 -25.09 -22.68
CA MET A 1 22.24 -23.83 -22.39
C MET A 1 20.78 -23.84 -22.88
N LYS A 2 20.51 -23.78 -24.20
CA LYS A 2 19.13 -23.69 -24.75
C LYS A 2 18.17 -24.77 -24.23
N THR A 3 18.61 -26.02 -24.17
CA THR A 3 17.82 -27.14 -23.63
C THR A 3 17.52 -26.99 -22.14
N GLU A 4 18.50 -26.48 -21.37
CA GLU A 4 18.33 -26.23 -19.94
C GLU A 4 17.30 -25.12 -19.71
N ILE A 5 17.40 -24.02 -20.46
CA ILE A 5 16.43 -22.91 -20.42
C ILE A 5 15.03 -23.43 -20.76
N ALA A 6 14.88 -24.22 -21.82
CA ALA A 6 13.59 -24.79 -22.20
C ALA A 6 13.01 -25.72 -21.12
N HIS A 7 13.85 -26.57 -20.51
CA HIS A 7 13.44 -27.44 -19.40
C HIS A 7 13.02 -26.64 -18.16
N THR A 8 13.80 -25.62 -17.77
CA THR A 8 13.46 -24.73 -16.67
C THR A 8 12.15 -24.00 -16.96
N MET A 9 11.96 -23.46 -18.16
CA MET A 9 10.71 -22.78 -18.56
C MET A 9 9.49 -23.70 -18.47
N GLN A 10 9.60 -24.96 -18.93
CA GLN A 10 8.51 -25.94 -18.83
C GLN A 10 8.21 -26.31 -17.38
N ARG A 11 9.24 -26.51 -16.55
CA ARG A 11 9.07 -26.77 -15.11
C ARG A 11 8.40 -25.58 -14.42
N ASP A 12 8.87 -24.38 -14.71
CA ASP A 12 8.39 -23.13 -14.13
C ASP A 12 6.92 -22.88 -14.49
N LEU A 13 6.48 -23.16 -15.72
CA LEU A 13 5.04 -23.17 -16.06
C LEU A 13 4.24 -24.18 -15.25
N GLY A 14 4.74 -25.41 -15.17
CA GLY A 14 4.07 -26.51 -14.49
C GLY A 14 3.95 -26.31 -12.97
N VAL A 15 4.82 -25.48 -12.37
CA VAL A 15 4.89 -25.28 -10.93
C VAL A 15 4.40 -23.89 -10.52
N PHE A 16 4.86 -22.80 -11.15
CA PHE A 16 4.61 -21.44 -10.67
C PHE A 16 3.16 -21.03 -10.82
N LEU A 17 2.55 -21.27 -11.98
CA LEU A 17 1.16 -20.86 -12.18
C LEU A 17 0.21 -21.56 -11.18
N PRO A 18 0.27 -22.91 -11.01
CA PRO A 18 -0.54 -23.59 -9.99
C PRO A 18 -0.20 -23.17 -8.56
N ALA A 19 1.09 -22.99 -8.24
CA ALA A 19 1.52 -22.55 -6.91
C ALA A 19 1.00 -21.15 -6.58
N THR A 20 1.08 -20.21 -7.53
CA THR A 20 0.55 -18.86 -7.36
C THR A 20 -0.96 -18.87 -7.27
N VAL A 21 -1.68 -19.66 -8.09
CA VAL A 21 -3.14 -19.81 -7.95
C VAL A 21 -3.51 -20.34 -6.56
N ALA A 22 -2.83 -21.36 -6.06
CA ALA A 22 -3.07 -21.93 -4.74
C ALA A 22 -2.79 -20.92 -3.62
N LEU A 23 -1.64 -20.24 -3.68
CA LEU A 23 -1.27 -19.20 -2.72
C LEU A 23 -2.28 -18.05 -2.73
N MET A 24 -2.63 -17.53 -3.91
CA MET A 24 -3.63 -16.49 -4.08
C MET A 24 -4.99 -16.91 -3.54
N ALA A 25 -5.41 -18.15 -3.79
CA ALA A 25 -6.68 -18.67 -3.27
C ALA A 25 -6.72 -18.64 -1.74
N VAL A 26 -5.64 -19.07 -1.08
CA VAL A 26 -5.52 -19.04 0.38
C VAL A 26 -5.54 -17.60 0.89
N LEU A 27 -4.68 -16.73 0.34
CA LEU A 27 -4.56 -15.36 0.83
C LEU A 27 -5.83 -14.54 0.59
N VAL A 28 -6.44 -14.66 -0.58
CA VAL A 28 -7.72 -14.01 -0.90
C VAL A 28 -8.81 -14.55 0.01
N TYR A 29 -8.92 -15.88 0.19
CA TYR A 29 -9.91 -16.48 1.10
C TYR A 29 -9.77 -15.96 2.53
N VAL A 30 -8.55 -15.92 3.08
CA VAL A 30 -8.30 -15.36 4.41
C VAL A 30 -8.70 -13.88 4.48
N SER A 31 -8.51 -13.14 3.39
CA SER A 31 -8.81 -11.72 3.31
C SER A 31 -10.31 -11.41 3.26
N VAL A 32 -11.07 -12.08 2.38
CA VAL A 32 -12.51 -11.83 2.18
C VAL A 32 -13.43 -12.74 2.99
N GLY A 33 -12.93 -13.87 3.48
CA GLY A 33 -13.68 -14.84 4.30
C GLY A 33 -14.88 -15.45 3.60
N SER A 34 -14.83 -15.61 2.27
CA SER A 34 -15.93 -16.14 1.46
C SER A 34 -15.40 -16.89 0.25
N VAL A 35 -15.64 -18.21 0.19
CA VAL A 35 -15.23 -19.07 -0.92
C VAL A 35 -15.80 -18.56 -2.25
N ALA A 36 -17.06 -18.12 -2.28
CA ALA A 36 -17.69 -17.61 -3.50
C ALA A 36 -17.00 -16.34 -4.02
N MET A 37 -16.61 -15.42 -3.13
CA MET A 37 -15.88 -14.22 -3.52
C MET A 37 -14.46 -14.55 -3.97
N THR A 38 -13.78 -15.47 -3.27
CA THR A 38 -12.45 -15.97 -3.68
C THR A 38 -12.49 -16.55 -5.09
N LEU A 39 -13.45 -17.44 -5.36
CA LEU A 39 -13.61 -18.05 -6.67
C LEU A 39 -13.95 -17.00 -7.75
N LEU A 40 -14.78 -16.01 -7.44
CA LEU A 40 -15.08 -14.93 -8.38
C LEU A 40 -13.84 -14.10 -8.73
N ILE A 41 -13.05 -13.72 -7.72
CA ILE A 41 -11.81 -12.95 -7.92
C ILE A 41 -10.83 -13.74 -8.77
N LEU A 42 -10.54 -14.99 -8.39
CA LEU A 42 -9.63 -15.85 -9.14
C LEU A 42 -10.13 -16.13 -10.56
N ALA A 43 -11.42 -16.41 -10.74
CA ALA A 43 -11.98 -16.66 -12.06
C ALA A 43 -11.86 -15.44 -12.98
N ALA A 44 -12.15 -14.23 -12.47
CA ALA A 44 -11.99 -13.01 -13.26
C ALA A 44 -10.54 -12.82 -13.73
N VAL A 45 -9.57 -13.05 -12.85
CA VAL A 45 -8.15 -12.89 -13.20
C VAL A 45 -7.65 -14.02 -14.09
N LEU A 46 -8.10 -15.26 -13.90
CA LEU A 46 -7.78 -16.38 -14.78
C LEU A 46 -8.34 -16.16 -16.20
N VAL A 47 -9.54 -15.59 -16.34
CA VAL A 47 -10.06 -15.18 -17.65
C VAL A 47 -9.17 -14.11 -18.28
N ALA A 48 -8.68 -13.14 -17.51
CA ALA A 48 -7.71 -12.16 -18.01
C ALA A 48 -6.40 -12.81 -18.47
N VAL A 49 -5.89 -13.81 -17.75
CA VAL A 49 -4.71 -14.59 -18.15
C VAL A 49 -4.96 -15.35 -19.46
N VAL A 50 -6.15 -15.94 -19.63
CA VAL A 50 -6.53 -16.60 -20.89
C VAL A 50 -6.61 -15.59 -22.03
N TRP A 51 -7.17 -14.40 -21.80
CA TRP A 51 -7.24 -13.34 -22.81
C TRP A 51 -5.85 -12.82 -23.19
N MET A 52 -4.97 -12.63 -22.21
CA MET A 52 -3.58 -12.23 -22.43
C MET A 52 -2.82 -13.27 -23.27
N THR A 53 -2.87 -14.54 -22.87
CA THR A 53 -2.20 -15.63 -23.60
C THR A 53 -2.81 -15.89 -24.98
N GLY A 54 -4.12 -15.71 -25.13
CA GLY A 54 -4.79 -15.72 -26.43
C GLY A 54 -4.35 -14.57 -27.32
N PHE A 55 -4.18 -13.37 -26.76
CA PHE A 55 -3.64 -12.21 -27.46
C PHE A 55 -2.20 -12.44 -27.93
N MET A 56 -1.34 -13.01 -27.07
CA MET A 56 0.03 -13.42 -27.41
C MET A 56 0.07 -14.33 -28.64
N GLY A 57 -0.79 -15.36 -28.65
CA GLY A 57 -0.92 -16.27 -29.79
C GLY A 57 -1.46 -15.60 -31.05
N TRP A 58 -2.39 -14.64 -30.91
CA TRP A 58 -2.98 -13.92 -32.04
C TRP A 58 -1.98 -13.01 -32.75
N ILE A 59 -1.08 -12.36 -32.02
CA ILE A 59 -0.01 -11.54 -32.59
C ILE A 59 1.23 -12.36 -33.01
N GLY A 60 1.20 -13.68 -32.82
CA GLY A 60 2.29 -14.58 -33.19
C GLY A 60 3.57 -14.37 -32.39
N GLN A 61 3.47 -13.87 -31.15
CA GLN A 61 4.66 -13.64 -30.33
C GLN A 61 5.24 -14.97 -29.79
N PRO A 62 6.57 -15.16 -29.88
CA PRO A 62 7.21 -16.35 -29.35
C PRO A 62 7.19 -16.34 -27.82
N ILE A 63 6.95 -17.50 -27.20
CA ILE A 63 7.05 -17.64 -25.76
C ILE A 63 8.52 -17.63 -25.37
N THR A 64 8.91 -16.62 -24.61
CA THR A 64 10.25 -16.44 -24.07
C THR A 64 10.31 -16.75 -22.57
N ALA A 65 11.51 -16.87 -22.00
CA ALA A 65 11.67 -17.10 -20.55
C ALA A 65 11.00 -16.01 -19.71
N LEU A 66 11.04 -14.75 -20.16
CA LEU A 66 10.40 -13.64 -19.46
C LEU A 66 8.88 -13.62 -19.68
N SER A 67 8.39 -13.74 -20.93
CA SER A 67 6.95 -13.82 -21.22
C SER A 67 6.28 -14.99 -20.51
N ASN A 68 7.01 -16.06 -20.23
CA ASN A 68 6.56 -17.19 -19.42
C ASN A 68 6.09 -16.80 -18.01
N THR A 69 6.63 -15.71 -17.45
CA THR A 69 6.28 -15.23 -16.11
C THR A 69 5.09 -14.27 -16.09
N ALA A 70 4.72 -13.70 -17.26
CA ALA A 70 3.62 -12.75 -17.38
C ALA A 70 2.27 -13.26 -16.82
N PRO A 71 1.87 -14.54 -17.02
CA PRO A 71 0.65 -15.07 -16.42
C PRO A 71 0.65 -15.02 -14.89
N THR A 72 1.77 -15.41 -14.27
CA THR A 72 1.94 -15.36 -12.81
C THR A 72 1.91 -13.92 -12.30
N PHE A 73 2.55 -13.03 -13.04
CA PHE A 73 2.59 -11.60 -12.74
C PHE A 73 1.19 -10.98 -12.79
N LEU A 74 0.44 -11.22 -13.88
CA LEU A 74 -0.93 -10.76 -14.06
C LEU A 74 -1.86 -11.32 -12.98
N LEU A 75 -1.66 -12.57 -12.57
CA LEU A 75 -2.44 -13.19 -11.50
C LEU A 75 -2.26 -12.45 -10.17
N ALA A 76 -1.02 -12.08 -9.82
CA ALA A 76 -0.71 -11.36 -8.60
C ALA A 76 -1.35 -9.95 -8.60
N ILE A 77 -1.08 -9.13 -9.62
CA ILE A 77 -1.56 -7.74 -9.68
C ILE A 77 -3.08 -7.68 -9.94
N GLY A 78 -3.62 -8.57 -10.78
CA GLY A 78 -5.02 -8.54 -11.18
C GLY A 78 -5.97 -8.85 -10.02
N CYS A 79 -5.54 -9.68 -9.06
CA CYS A 79 -6.30 -9.96 -7.86
C CYS A 79 -6.56 -8.69 -7.04
N ALA A 80 -5.62 -7.75 -6.99
CA ALA A 80 -5.76 -6.52 -6.20
C ALA A 80 -6.90 -5.62 -6.69
N TYR A 81 -7.02 -5.41 -8.00
CA TYR A 81 -8.08 -4.57 -8.57
C TYR A 81 -9.48 -5.11 -8.23
N VAL A 82 -9.67 -6.43 -8.37
CA VAL A 82 -10.96 -7.06 -8.04
C VAL A 82 -11.19 -7.08 -6.53
N MET A 83 -10.12 -7.22 -5.73
CA MET A 83 -10.18 -7.17 -4.26
C MET A 83 -10.63 -5.81 -3.73
N HIS A 84 -10.18 -4.69 -4.30
CA HIS A 84 -10.65 -3.35 -3.90
C HIS A 84 -12.16 -3.19 -4.09
N LEU A 85 -12.67 -3.62 -5.25
CA LEU A 85 -14.10 -3.64 -5.53
C LEU A 85 -14.86 -4.58 -4.56
N ALA A 86 -14.34 -5.80 -4.35
CA ALA A 86 -14.92 -6.80 -3.45
C ALA A 86 -14.98 -6.30 -2.00
N ALA A 87 -13.94 -5.62 -1.52
CA ALA A 87 -13.91 -5.05 -0.18
C ALA A 87 -14.97 -3.96 0.00
N CYS A 88 -15.18 -3.10 -1.00
CA CYS A 88 -16.22 -2.08 -0.98
C CYS A 88 -17.62 -2.71 -0.99
N TYR A 89 -17.85 -3.70 -1.87
CA TYR A 89 -19.10 -4.46 -1.93
C TYR A 89 -19.43 -5.12 -0.58
N GLN A 90 -18.45 -5.83 0.03
CA GLN A 90 -18.65 -6.48 1.32
C GLN A 90 -19.00 -5.48 2.41
N ARG A 91 -18.39 -4.29 2.42
CA ARG A 91 -18.71 -3.24 3.40
C ARG A 91 -20.16 -2.78 3.30
N GLN A 92 -20.67 -2.59 2.08
CA GLN A 92 -22.07 -2.22 1.85
C GLN A 92 -23.05 -3.32 2.26
N VAL A 93 -22.71 -4.59 1.97
CA VAL A 93 -23.49 -5.75 2.43
C VAL A 93 -23.52 -5.85 3.96
N HIS A 94 -22.43 -5.51 4.65
CA HIS A 94 -22.41 -5.45 6.13
C HIS A 94 -23.24 -4.29 6.67
N ALA A 95 -23.30 -3.17 5.95
CA ALA A 95 -24.18 -2.04 6.26
C ALA A 95 -25.67 -2.32 5.98
N GLY A 96 -26.02 -3.51 5.48
CA GLY A 96 -27.40 -3.93 5.25
C GLY A 96 -27.91 -3.72 3.83
N ALA A 97 -27.07 -3.27 2.89
CA ALA A 97 -27.45 -3.13 1.49
C ALA A 97 -27.71 -4.50 0.84
N ASP A 98 -28.68 -4.53 -0.10
CA ASP A 98 -28.88 -5.70 -0.97
C ASP A 98 -27.75 -5.82 -2.00
N ALA A 99 -27.70 -6.93 -2.74
CA ALA A 99 -26.59 -7.23 -3.65
C ALA A 99 -26.46 -6.17 -4.76
N ARG A 100 -27.58 -5.64 -5.26
CA ARG A 100 -27.59 -4.68 -6.35
C ARG A 100 -27.16 -3.29 -5.89
N ALA A 101 -27.71 -2.80 -4.78
CA ALA A 101 -27.34 -1.54 -4.17
C ALA A 101 -25.87 -1.56 -3.70
N ALA A 102 -25.42 -2.66 -3.08
CA ALA A 102 -24.03 -2.83 -2.70
C ALA A 102 -23.08 -2.79 -3.89
N THR A 103 -23.45 -3.42 -5.01
CA THR A 103 -22.66 -3.41 -6.25
C THR A 103 -22.59 -2.01 -6.86
N LEU A 104 -23.72 -1.30 -6.96
CA LEU A 104 -23.76 0.07 -7.50
C LEU A 104 -22.92 1.02 -6.66
N ALA A 105 -23.08 0.98 -5.33
CA ALA A 105 -22.29 1.81 -4.42
C ALA A 105 -20.78 1.49 -4.50
N ALA A 106 -20.43 0.20 -4.65
CA ALA A 106 -19.04 -0.21 -4.84
C ALA A 106 -18.47 0.31 -6.17
N LEU A 107 -19.23 0.23 -7.26
CA LEU A 107 -18.82 0.71 -8.57
C LEU A 107 -18.69 2.24 -8.59
N GLU A 108 -19.64 2.98 -8.04
CA GLU A 108 -19.58 4.44 -7.97
C GLU A 108 -18.35 4.92 -7.21
N ARG A 109 -18.00 4.24 -6.12
CA ARG A 109 -16.83 4.57 -5.32
C ARG A 109 -15.52 4.14 -5.98
N MET A 110 -15.49 2.95 -6.60
CA MET A 110 -14.24 2.33 -7.06
C MET A 110 -13.91 2.58 -8.54
N ARG A 111 -14.87 3.00 -9.38
CA ARG A 111 -14.66 3.15 -10.83
C ARG A 111 -13.48 4.07 -11.16
N ARG A 112 -13.33 5.19 -10.44
CA ARG A 112 -12.27 6.16 -10.70
C ARG A 112 -10.90 5.63 -10.28
N PRO A 113 -10.68 5.22 -9.01
CA PRO A 113 -9.37 4.74 -8.61
C PRO A 113 -8.96 3.46 -9.35
N VAL A 114 -9.87 2.51 -9.61
CA VAL A 114 -9.55 1.26 -10.34
C VAL A 114 -9.14 1.54 -11.78
N VAL A 115 -9.86 2.41 -12.51
CA VAL A 115 -9.50 2.73 -13.90
C VAL A 115 -8.19 3.52 -13.96
N VAL A 116 -7.99 4.49 -13.08
CA VAL A 116 -6.76 5.29 -13.06
C VAL A 116 -5.56 4.43 -12.72
N ALA A 117 -5.65 3.62 -11.66
CA ALA A 117 -4.58 2.72 -11.26
C ALA A 117 -4.26 1.69 -12.35
N GLY A 118 -5.29 1.04 -12.91
CA GLY A 118 -5.10 0.09 -13.99
C GLY A 118 -4.47 0.71 -15.24
N LEU A 119 -4.90 1.92 -15.65
CA LEU A 119 -4.29 2.62 -16.78
C LEU A 119 -2.84 3.01 -16.50
N THR A 120 -2.49 3.43 -15.27
CA THR A 120 -1.10 3.73 -14.92
C THR A 120 -0.23 2.47 -14.97
N THR A 121 -0.73 1.31 -14.53
CA THR A 121 -0.01 0.05 -14.61
C THR A 121 0.13 -0.43 -16.06
N ALA A 122 -0.92 -0.30 -16.87
CA ALA A 122 -0.86 -0.59 -18.31
C ALA A 122 0.13 0.31 -19.05
N ILE A 123 0.22 1.60 -18.67
CA ILE A 123 1.23 2.53 -19.19
C ILE A 123 2.63 2.12 -18.76
N GLY A 124 2.83 1.73 -17.50
CA GLY A 124 4.12 1.20 -17.03
C GLY A 124 4.57 0.01 -17.88
N ALA A 125 3.69 -0.96 -18.10
CA ALA A 125 3.94 -2.09 -19.01
C ALA A 125 4.17 -1.63 -20.47
N GLY A 126 3.42 -0.64 -20.94
CA GLY A 126 3.59 -0.04 -22.27
C GLY A 126 4.94 0.65 -22.47
N PHE A 127 5.52 1.26 -21.43
CA PHE A 127 6.89 1.80 -21.51
C PHE A 127 7.94 0.69 -21.61
N VAL A 128 7.71 -0.45 -20.95
CA VAL A 128 8.54 -1.63 -21.15
C VAL A 128 8.45 -2.14 -22.58
N ALA A 129 7.26 -2.06 -23.20
CA ALA A 129 7.05 -2.41 -24.61
C ALA A 129 7.77 -1.48 -25.62
N LEU A 130 8.34 -0.36 -25.18
CA LEU A 130 9.16 0.51 -26.04
C LEU A 130 10.61 0.04 -26.16
N SER A 131 11.02 -0.98 -25.40
CA SER A 131 12.37 -1.53 -25.47
C SER A 131 12.68 -2.12 -26.85
N ASP A 132 13.91 -1.92 -27.34
CA ASP A 132 14.39 -2.55 -28.56
C ASP A 132 14.73 -4.05 -28.38
N LEU A 133 14.85 -4.52 -27.13
CA LEU A 133 15.03 -5.94 -26.82
C LEU A 133 13.73 -6.72 -27.04
N PRO A 134 13.67 -7.68 -27.98
CA PRO A 134 12.43 -8.41 -28.27
C PRO A 134 11.84 -9.14 -27.07
N LEU A 135 12.69 -9.67 -26.18
CA LEU A 135 12.31 -10.33 -24.93
C LEU A 135 11.54 -9.39 -23.99
N VAL A 136 12.10 -8.20 -23.77
CA VAL A 136 11.56 -7.17 -22.88
C VAL A 136 10.30 -6.56 -23.48
N ARG A 137 10.36 -6.24 -24.78
CA ARG A 137 9.22 -5.70 -25.53
C ARG A 137 8.01 -6.63 -25.50
N GLY A 138 8.22 -7.92 -25.76
CA GLY A 138 7.16 -8.93 -25.71
C GLY A 138 6.48 -8.94 -24.34
N PHE A 139 7.27 -9.06 -23.27
CA PHE A 139 6.76 -9.02 -21.90
C PHE A 139 5.95 -7.76 -21.57
N GLY A 140 6.42 -6.58 -22.00
CA GLY A 140 5.68 -5.32 -21.81
C GLY A 140 4.33 -5.31 -22.53
N ILE A 141 4.28 -5.82 -23.77
CA ILE A 141 3.04 -5.96 -24.55
C ILE A 141 2.07 -6.94 -23.87
N ASP A 142 2.58 -8.09 -23.43
CA ASP A 142 1.82 -9.13 -22.74
C ASP A 142 1.16 -8.56 -21.49
N LEU A 143 1.97 -7.92 -20.63
CA LEU A 143 1.49 -7.37 -19.38
C LEU A 143 0.50 -6.21 -19.59
N MET A 144 0.73 -5.36 -20.59
CA MET A 144 -0.21 -4.29 -20.95
C MET A 144 -1.57 -4.86 -21.37
N ALA A 145 -1.60 -5.86 -22.26
CA ALA A 145 -2.84 -6.51 -22.69
C ALA A 145 -3.55 -7.22 -21.53
N GLY A 146 -2.78 -7.87 -20.65
CA GLY A 146 -3.30 -8.50 -19.43
C GLY A 146 -3.97 -7.52 -18.48
N VAL A 147 -3.29 -6.42 -18.14
CA VAL A 147 -3.82 -5.39 -17.22
C VAL A 147 -5.09 -4.76 -17.79
N LEU A 148 -5.10 -4.40 -19.08
CA LEU A 148 -6.30 -3.87 -19.75
C LEU A 148 -7.47 -4.86 -19.68
N SER A 149 -7.20 -6.16 -19.84
CA SER A 149 -8.19 -7.21 -19.70
C SER A 149 -8.77 -7.27 -18.27
N VAL A 150 -7.94 -7.13 -17.24
CA VAL A 150 -8.42 -7.08 -15.85
C VAL A 150 -9.28 -5.86 -15.59
N ILE A 151 -8.94 -4.68 -16.12
CA ILE A 151 -9.77 -3.46 -15.96
C ILE A 151 -11.16 -3.69 -16.54
N VAL A 152 -11.26 -4.27 -17.74
CA VAL A 152 -12.54 -4.59 -18.38
C VAL A 152 -13.34 -5.56 -17.50
N LEU A 153 -12.71 -6.65 -17.03
CA LEU A 153 -13.41 -7.63 -16.20
C LEU A 153 -13.83 -7.05 -14.84
N ALA A 154 -13.00 -6.22 -14.21
CA ALA A 154 -13.28 -5.57 -12.94
C ALA A 154 -14.40 -4.52 -13.04
N CYS A 155 -14.51 -3.79 -14.15
CA CYS A 155 -15.54 -2.77 -14.34
C CYS A 155 -16.89 -3.32 -14.82
N PHE A 156 -16.89 -4.45 -15.54
CA PHE A 156 -18.08 -4.98 -16.19
C PHE A 156 -18.48 -6.37 -15.68
N ALA A 157 -17.62 -7.37 -15.83
CA ALA A 157 -17.95 -8.76 -15.53
C ALA A 157 -18.17 -9.01 -14.03
N VAL A 158 -17.26 -8.52 -13.18
CA VAL A 158 -17.35 -8.72 -11.73
C VAL A 158 -18.60 -8.07 -11.14
N PRO A 159 -18.91 -6.77 -11.40
CA PRO A 159 -20.17 -6.17 -10.98
C PRO A 159 -21.41 -6.92 -11.48
N ALA A 160 -21.40 -7.40 -12.73
CA ALA A 160 -22.52 -8.15 -13.27
C ALA A 160 -22.80 -9.42 -12.44
N VAL A 161 -21.77 -10.22 -12.14
CA VAL A 161 -21.92 -11.42 -11.30
C VAL A 161 -22.35 -11.06 -9.87
N LEU A 162 -21.75 -10.02 -9.27
CA LEU A 162 -22.11 -9.57 -7.92
C LEU A 162 -23.57 -9.11 -7.83
N SER A 163 -24.07 -8.41 -8.85
CA SER A 163 -25.46 -7.93 -8.90
C SER A 163 -26.49 -9.06 -8.94
N LEU A 164 -26.14 -10.22 -9.50
CA LEU A 164 -26.99 -11.41 -9.62
C LEU A 164 -26.81 -12.38 -8.45
N SER A 165 -25.79 -12.16 -7.62
CA SER A 165 -25.42 -13.04 -6.51
C SER A 165 -26.35 -12.87 -5.30
N LYS A 166 -26.58 -13.94 -4.56
CA LYS A 166 -27.27 -13.85 -3.26
C LYS A 166 -26.35 -13.13 -2.27
N VAL A 167 -26.91 -12.17 -1.52
CA VAL A 167 -26.19 -11.43 -0.47
C VAL A 167 -25.55 -12.41 0.50
N ARG A 168 -24.21 -12.42 0.56
CA ARG A 168 -23.44 -13.23 1.51
C ARG A 168 -22.51 -12.32 2.30
N ARG A 169 -22.73 -12.26 3.62
CA ARG A 169 -21.83 -11.57 4.55
C ARG A 169 -20.57 -12.43 4.73
N GLY A 170 -19.44 -11.99 4.19
CA GLY A 170 -18.14 -12.61 4.45
C GLY A 170 -17.59 -12.16 5.80
N SER A 171 -16.77 -12.99 6.47
CA SER A 171 -16.20 -12.67 7.79
C SER A 171 -14.67 -12.62 7.80
N GLY A 172 -14.05 -12.22 6.68
CA GLY A 172 -12.60 -12.24 6.48
C GLY A 172 -11.84 -11.11 7.20
N ILE A 173 -10.51 -11.11 7.09
CA ILE A 173 -9.65 -10.08 7.70
C ILE A 173 -10.06 -8.66 7.30
N LEU A 174 -10.51 -8.45 6.05
CA LEU A 174 -10.97 -7.15 5.56
C LEU A 174 -12.23 -6.64 6.28
N THR A 175 -12.99 -7.54 6.91
CA THR A 175 -14.20 -7.22 7.71
C THR A 175 -13.92 -7.11 9.22
N SER A 176 -12.74 -7.55 9.68
CA SER A 176 -12.36 -7.50 11.09
C SER A 176 -11.84 -6.11 11.49
N GLU A 177 -12.68 -5.31 12.12
CA GLU A 177 -12.33 -3.93 12.50
C GLU A 177 -11.29 -3.80 13.62
N ARG A 178 -11.09 -4.85 14.42
CA ARG A 178 -10.48 -4.71 15.75
C ARG A 178 -8.95 -4.68 15.79
N ARG A 179 -8.26 -5.43 14.93
CA ARG A 179 -6.78 -5.56 14.98
C ARG A 179 -6.06 -4.70 13.92
N LEU A 180 -6.42 -4.86 12.64
CA LEU A 180 -5.84 -4.05 11.55
C LEU A 180 -6.16 -2.56 11.70
N GLY A 181 -7.38 -2.24 12.16
CA GLY A 181 -7.77 -0.85 12.43
C GLY A 181 -6.90 -0.18 13.49
N VAL A 182 -6.55 -0.91 14.56
CA VAL A 182 -5.69 -0.41 15.64
C VAL A 182 -4.24 -0.25 15.17
N LEU A 183 -3.73 -1.18 14.36
CA LEU A 183 -2.40 -1.04 13.76
C LEU A 183 -2.31 0.20 12.88
N LEU A 184 -3.25 0.36 11.93
CA LEU A 184 -3.27 1.52 11.02
C LEU A 184 -3.50 2.83 11.76
N PHE A 185 -4.32 2.81 12.81
CA PHE A 185 -4.48 3.94 13.73
C PHE A 185 -3.14 4.34 14.35
N GLY A 186 -2.42 3.38 14.93
CA GLY A 186 -1.12 3.64 15.56
C GLY A 186 -0.08 4.18 14.57
N ILE A 187 -0.07 3.68 13.33
CA ILE A 187 0.79 4.19 12.26
C ILE A 187 0.46 5.65 11.94
N VAL A 188 -0.83 5.96 11.69
CA VAL A 188 -1.24 7.33 11.36
C VAL A 188 -0.98 8.29 12.52
N GLU A 189 -1.20 7.86 13.76
CA GLU A 189 -0.90 8.65 14.95
C GLU A 189 0.60 8.94 15.08
N PHE A 190 1.44 7.91 14.91
CA PHE A 190 2.89 8.05 14.89
C PHE A 190 3.35 9.04 13.81
N VAL A 191 2.83 8.89 12.58
CA VAL A 191 3.14 9.79 11.46
C VAL A 191 2.70 11.22 11.76
N SER A 192 1.51 11.40 12.35
CA SER A 192 0.93 12.70 12.66
C SER A 192 1.72 13.49 13.71
N ARG A 193 2.44 12.78 14.60
CA ARG A 193 3.28 13.40 15.64
C ARG A 193 4.57 13.98 15.06
N ARG A 194 5.13 13.40 13.99
CA ARG A 194 6.45 13.80 13.44
C ARG A 194 6.52 13.76 11.90
N PRO A 195 5.61 14.41 11.17
CA PRO A 195 5.55 14.27 9.70
C PRO A 195 6.83 14.77 9.02
N ARG A 196 7.40 15.91 9.46
CA ARG A 196 8.63 16.46 8.87
C ARG A 196 9.87 15.57 9.10
N ALA A 197 9.95 14.91 10.25
CA ALA A 197 11.09 14.02 10.54
C ALA A 197 11.04 12.77 9.66
N ILE A 198 9.84 12.22 9.42
CA ILE A 198 9.65 11.07 8.52
C ILE A 198 10.01 11.46 7.09
N LEU A 199 9.60 12.65 6.62
CA LEU A 199 9.99 13.15 5.30
C LEU A 199 11.50 13.37 5.18
N ALA A 200 12.15 13.92 6.21
CA ALA A 200 13.59 14.09 6.22
C ALA A 200 14.33 12.74 6.18
N ALA A 201 13.85 11.74 6.94
CA ALA A 201 14.41 10.39 6.91
C ALA A 201 14.19 9.71 5.55
N ALA A 202 13.00 9.85 4.96
CA ALA A 202 12.70 9.32 3.62
C ALA A 202 13.57 9.98 2.54
N LEU A 203 13.78 11.30 2.62
CA LEU A 203 14.65 12.02 1.70
C LEU A 203 16.12 11.61 1.87
N LEU A 204 16.59 11.45 3.10
CA LEU A 204 17.95 10.96 3.38
C LEU A 204 18.14 9.54 2.83
N LEU A 205 17.15 8.67 3.04
CA LEU A 205 17.15 7.31 2.51
C LEU A 205 17.14 7.32 0.97
N PHE A 206 16.34 8.19 0.35
CA PHE A 206 16.30 8.37 -1.10
C PHE A 206 17.66 8.81 -1.66
N VAL A 207 18.30 9.80 -1.05
CA VAL A 207 19.63 10.28 -1.44
C VAL A 207 20.69 9.20 -1.23
N ALA A 208 20.67 8.50 -0.10
CA ALA A 208 21.60 7.40 0.16
C ALA A 208 21.44 6.26 -0.84
N ALA A 209 20.20 5.90 -1.17
CA ALA A 209 19.90 4.89 -2.19
C ALA A 209 20.35 5.34 -3.59
N GLY A 210 20.14 6.63 -3.92
CA GLY A 210 20.66 7.24 -5.15
C GLY A 210 22.18 7.18 -5.24
N ILE A 211 22.91 7.53 -4.16
CA ILE A 211 24.37 7.41 -4.10
C ILE A 211 24.79 5.95 -4.24
N ALA A 212 24.12 5.01 -3.56
CA ALA A 212 24.41 3.58 -3.70
C ALA A 212 24.24 3.12 -5.15
N SER A 213 23.18 3.56 -5.83
CA SER A 213 22.88 3.18 -7.21
C SER A 213 23.97 3.57 -8.22
N THR A 214 24.81 4.57 -7.92
CA THR A 214 25.98 4.91 -8.76
C THR A 214 27.02 3.80 -8.85
N ARG A 215 26.96 2.80 -7.94
CA ARG A 215 27.84 1.63 -7.90
C ARG A 215 27.20 0.38 -8.52
N LEU A 216 26.05 0.51 -9.19
CA LEU A 216 25.43 -0.61 -9.90
C LEU A 216 26.39 -1.18 -10.93
N VAL A 217 26.50 -2.50 -10.95
CA VAL A 217 27.26 -3.24 -11.96
C VAL A 217 26.27 -3.68 -13.03
N VAL A 218 26.48 -3.19 -14.25
CA VAL A 218 25.77 -3.65 -15.46
C VAL A 218 26.61 -4.76 -16.08
N ASP A 219 26.02 -5.95 -16.23
CA ASP A 219 26.72 -7.12 -16.78
C ASP A 219 25.68 -8.15 -17.24
N SER A 220 25.49 -8.33 -18.54
CA SER A 220 24.53 -9.26 -19.14
C SER A 220 25.12 -10.65 -19.49
N SER A 221 26.31 -11.00 -18.97
CA SER A 221 27.00 -12.28 -19.25
C SER A 221 26.20 -13.57 -18.96
N GLY A 222 26.21 -14.53 -19.89
CA GLY A 222 25.36 -15.73 -19.86
C GLY A 222 25.53 -16.69 -18.66
N PRO A 223 26.74 -17.15 -18.29
CA PRO A 223 26.89 -18.18 -17.25
C PRO A 223 26.44 -17.75 -15.85
N LYS A 224 26.63 -16.48 -15.50
CA LYS A 224 26.18 -15.89 -14.22
C LYS A 224 24.66 -15.78 -14.10
N ALA A 225 23.91 -16.02 -15.19
CA ALA A 225 22.45 -16.02 -15.19
C ALA A 225 21.84 -17.27 -14.52
N PHE A 226 22.64 -18.28 -14.21
CA PHE A 226 22.22 -19.53 -13.57
C PHE A 226 22.78 -19.65 -12.14
N ALA A 227 22.04 -20.36 -11.27
CA ALA A 227 22.48 -20.67 -9.92
C ALA A 227 23.83 -21.42 -9.91
N GLU A 228 24.64 -21.20 -8.87
CA GLU A 228 26.00 -21.76 -8.72
C GLU A 228 26.04 -23.29 -8.77
N ASP A 229 25.01 -23.95 -8.24
CA ASP A 229 24.87 -25.40 -8.19
C ASP A 229 24.25 -26.01 -9.45
N SER A 230 23.74 -25.18 -10.37
CA SER A 230 23.11 -25.65 -11.60
C SER A 230 24.06 -26.51 -12.44
N ARG A 231 23.50 -27.51 -13.12
CA ARG A 231 24.29 -28.41 -13.98
C ARG A 231 25.01 -27.63 -15.07
N PHE A 232 24.32 -26.66 -15.69
CA PHE A 232 24.91 -25.82 -16.72
C PHE A 232 26.09 -25.00 -16.21
N ARG A 233 25.96 -24.30 -15.08
CA ARG A 233 27.05 -23.47 -14.54
C ARG A 233 28.28 -24.29 -14.16
N ARG A 234 28.09 -25.43 -13.49
CA ARG A 234 29.20 -26.36 -13.19
C ARG A 234 29.87 -26.93 -14.44
N SER A 235 29.09 -27.28 -15.47
CA SER A 235 29.66 -27.74 -16.74
C SER A 235 30.40 -26.64 -17.48
N SER A 236 29.90 -25.39 -17.47
CA SER A 236 30.58 -24.23 -18.06
C SER A 236 31.90 -23.95 -17.35
N GLU A 237 31.90 -23.93 -16.01
CA GLU A 237 33.11 -23.71 -15.21
C GLU A 237 34.13 -24.84 -15.39
N PHE A 238 33.68 -26.08 -15.53
CA PHE A 238 34.54 -27.21 -15.87
C PHE A 238 35.18 -27.03 -17.26
N TYR A 239 34.37 -26.69 -18.27
CA TYR A 239 34.85 -26.46 -19.64
C TYR A 239 35.92 -25.36 -19.67
N ARG A 240 35.63 -24.23 -19.01
CA ARG A 240 36.52 -23.07 -18.86
C ARG A 240 37.84 -23.37 -18.15
N SER A 241 37.86 -24.35 -17.23
CA SER A 241 39.06 -24.68 -16.45
C SER A 241 39.88 -25.84 -17.01
N HIS A 242 39.34 -26.64 -17.93
CA HIS A 242 39.98 -27.89 -18.38
C HIS A 242 40.15 -28.03 -19.90
N LEU A 243 39.43 -27.25 -20.71
CA LEU A 243 39.46 -27.38 -22.17
C LEU A 243 39.94 -26.07 -22.81
N SER A 244 39.03 -25.33 -23.44
CA SER A 244 39.26 -24.03 -24.05
C SER A 244 38.14 -23.09 -23.59
N GLY A 245 38.27 -21.80 -23.88
CA GLY A 245 37.28 -20.79 -23.52
C GLY A 245 35.85 -21.15 -23.90
N ASP A 246 34.91 -20.64 -23.10
CA ASP A 246 33.48 -20.90 -23.19
C ASP A 246 32.73 -19.88 -24.06
N VAL A 247 33.44 -18.92 -24.65
CA VAL A 247 32.91 -17.93 -25.61
C VAL A 247 33.57 -18.14 -26.98
N ILE A 248 32.75 -18.13 -28.03
CA ILE A 248 33.22 -18.30 -29.41
C ILE A 248 33.08 -16.97 -30.16
N GLU A 249 34.20 -16.33 -30.42
CA GLU A 249 34.25 -15.14 -31.28
C GLU A 249 34.53 -15.53 -32.73
N ASN A 250 33.77 -14.96 -33.65
CA ASN A 250 33.97 -15.20 -35.07
C ASN A 250 34.41 -13.92 -35.76
N VAL A 251 35.36 -14.01 -36.69
CA VAL A 251 35.77 -12.91 -37.55
C VAL A 251 35.48 -13.32 -38.98
N TYR A 252 34.55 -12.62 -39.60
CA TYR A 252 34.17 -12.83 -40.98
C TYR A 252 35.02 -11.95 -41.87
N VAL A 253 35.81 -12.56 -42.74
CA VAL A 253 36.71 -11.92 -43.69
C VAL A 253 36.09 -12.02 -45.06
N ARG A 254 35.82 -10.86 -45.67
CA ARG A 254 35.34 -10.71 -47.04
C ARG A 254 36.53 -10.61 -47.99
N THR A 255 36.48 -11.36 -49.07
CA THR A 255 37.50 -11.35 -50.13
C THR A 255 37.15 -10.34 -51.24
N SER A 256 38.08 -10.10 -52.16
CA SER A 256 37.89 -9.20 -53.30
C SER A 256 36.96 -9.74 -54.40
N GLY A 257 36.57 -11.03 -54.37
CA GLY A 257 35.70 -11.66 -55.37
C GLY A 257 35.48 -13.15 -55.15
N ALA A 258 34.67 -13.80 -56.00
CA ALA A 258 34.47 -15.25 -55.93
C ALA A 258 35.80 -16.02 -56.09
N GLY A 259 36.04 -17.01 -55.24
CA GLY A 259 37.31 -17.75 -55.20
C GLY A 259 38.47 -17.01 -54.53
N GLY A 260 38.25 -15.83 -53.95
CA GLY A 260 39.31 -15.01 -53.35
C GLY A 260 40.05 -15.68 -52.18
N ILE A 261 39.48 -16.72 -51.58
CA ILE A 261 40.13 -17.53 -50.53
C ILE A 261 41.34 -18.32 -51.03
N HIS A 262 41.45 -18.54 -52.34
CA HIS A 262 42.61 -19.21 -52.93
C HIS A 262 43.86 -18.33 -52.91
N ASP A 263 43.75 -17.04 -52.62
CA ASP A 263 44.89 -16.11 -52.51
C ASP A 263 45.78 -16.45 -51.28
N PRO A 264 47.04 -16.89 -51.49
CA PRO A 264 47.97 -17.15 -50.39
C PRO A 264 48.22 -15.94 -49.49
N ASP A 265 48.19 -14.71 -50.03
CA ASP A 265 48.46 -13.51 -49.24
C ASP A 265 47.31 -13.19 -48.28
N LEU A 266 46.07 -13.48 -48.67
CA LEU A 266 44.93 -13.41 -47.76
C LEU A 266 45.07 -14.45 -46.63
N LEU A 267 45.36 -15.72 -46.96
CA LEU A 267 45.51 -16.77 -45.97
C LEU A 267 46.66 -16.49 -44.97
N ARG A 268 47.79 -15.98 -45.45
CA ARG A 268 48.91 -15.54 -44.59
C ARG A 268 48.49 -14.41 -43.65
N ARG A 269 47.71 -13.44 -44.13
CA ARG A 269 47.14 -12.36 -43.31
C ARG A 269 46.18 -12.87 -42.24
N MET A 270 45.31 -13.83 -42.58
CA MET A 270 44.43 -14.50 -41.63
C MET A 270 45.22 -15.21 -40.52
N LEU A 271 46.31 -15.90 -40.86
CA LEU A 271 47.20 -16.52 -39.86
C LEU A 271 47.95 -15.51 -39.01
N ALA A 272 48.40 -14.39 -39.59
CA ALA A 272 49.03 -13.31 -38.83
C ALA A 272 48.05 -12.72 -37.80
N PHE A 273 46.80 -12.48 -38.20
CA PHE A 273 45.73 -12.08 -37.29
C PHE A 273 45.48 -13.12 -36.19
N GLN A 274 45.37 -14.41 -36.54
CA GLN A 274 45.19 -15.51 -35.59
C GLN A 274 46.30 -15.54 -34.53
N ARG A 275 47.56 -15.50 -34.95
CA ARG A 275 48.73 -15.51 -34.04
C ARG A 275 48.77 -14.27 -33.15
N ALA A 276 48.39 -13.10 -33.67
CA ALA A 276 48.31 -11.87 -32.89
C ALA A 276 47.14 -11.90 -31.88
N ALA A 277 45.99 -12.49 -32.26
CA ALA A 277 44.84 -12.67 -31.39
C ALA A 277 45.15 -13.66 -30.25
N GLU A 278 45.83 -14.77 -30.54
CA GLU A 278 46.27 -15.76 -29.52
C GLU A 278 47.32 -15.20 -28.53
N ALA A 279 47.96 -14.08 -28.84
CA ALA A 279 48.83 -13.39 -27.89
C ALA A 279 48.04 -12.60 -26.83
N LEU A 280 46.73 -12.40 -27.01
CA LEU A 280 45.86 -11.78 -26.02
C LEU A 280 45.55 -12.79 -24.90
N PRO A 281 45.62 -12.40 -23.62
CA PRO A 281 45.43 -13.33 -22.50
C PRO A 281 44.02 -13.91 -22.41
N GLU A 282 43.04 -13.28 -23.04
CA GLU A 282 41.65 -13.75 -23.07
C GLU A 282 41.37 -14.79 -24.17
N ILE A 283 42.25 -14.96 -25.15
CA ILE A 283 42.08 -15.88 -26.28
C ILE A 283 42.84 -17.17 -26.00
N ASP A 284 42.13 -18.30 -25.98
CA ASP A 284 42.73 -19.61 -25.72
C ASP A 284 43.28 -20.25 -27.01
N LYS A 285 42.48 -20.21 -28.09
CA LYS A 285 42.79 -20.80 -29.40
C LYS A 285 42.08 -20.09 -30.53
N SER A 286 42.66 -20.20 -31.73
CA SER A 286 42.06 -19.77 -32.98
C SER A 286 42.14 -20.86 -34.05
N PHE A 287 41.17 -20.88 -34.97
CA PHE A 287 41.26 -21.70 -36.18
C PHE A 287 40.54 -21.02 -37.35
N SER A 288 40.98 -21.29 -38.57
CA SER A 288 40.33 -20.83 -39.81
C SER A 288 40.67 -21.78 -40.96
N ILE A 289 40.13 -21.50 -42.15
CA ILE A 289 40.52 -22.22 -43.37
C ILE A 289 42.04 -22.16 -43.63
N ALA A 290 42.71 -21.08 -43.25
CA ALA A 290 44.15 -20.94 -43.43
C ALA A 290 44.92 -21.97 -42.58
N SER A 291 44.41 -22.31 -41.39
CA SER A 291 44.97 -23.36 -40.53
C SER A 291 44.87 -24.75 -41.18
N TYR A 292 43.75 -25.05 -41.85
CA TYR A 292 43.60 -26.28 -42.63
C TYR A 292 44.60 -26.32 -43.78
N VAL A 293 44.76 -25.21 -44.52
CA VAL A 293 45.71 -25.14 -45.64
C VAL A 293 47.17 -25.32 -45.19
N GLU A 294 47.59 -24.78 -44.03
CA GLU A 294 48.94 -25.07 -43.49
C GLU A 294 49.12 -26.56 -43.15
N LEU A 295 48.10 -27.19 -42.55
CA LEU A 295 48.14 -28.61 -42.19
C LEU A 295 48.16 -29.51 -43.43
N MET A 296 47.35 -29.17 -44.44
CA MET A 296 47.34 -29.85 -45.73
C MET A 296 48.69 -29.73 -46.43
N ASN A 297 49.31 -28.54 -46.41
CA ASN A 297 50.62 -28.36 -47.01
C ASN A 297 51.65 -29.28 -46.36
N ARG A 298 51.68 -29.35 -45.03
CA ARG A 298 52.54 -30.29 -44.30
C ARG A 298 52.26 -31.75 -44.65
N ALA A 299 51.00 -32.16 -44.70
CA ALA A 299 50.62 -33.53 -45.03
C ALA A 299 51.05 -33.92 -46.45
N MET A 300 50.87 -33.02 -47.43
CA MET A 300 51.25 -33.23 -48.82
C MET A 300 52.78 -33.29 -49.02
N HIS A 301 53.55 -32.75 -48.07
CA HIS A 301 55.01 -32.80 -48.04
C HIS A 301 55.56 -33.83 -47.04
N GLY A 302 54.81 -34.91 -46.76
CA GLY A 302 55.30 -36.03 -45.97
C GLY A 302 55.46 -35.71 -44.48
N GLU A 303 54.59 -34.86 -43.93
CA GLU A 303 54.54 -34.45 -42.52
C GLU A 303 55.75 -33.61 -42.04
N ASP A 304 56.51 -33.01 -42.97
CA ASP A 304 57.63 -32.13 -42.66
C ASP A 304 57.17 -30.90 -41.82
N PRO A 305 57.66 -30.73 -40.58
CA PRO A 305 57.30 -29.60 -39.73
C PRO A 305 57.64 -28.23 -40.33
N SER A 306 58.64 -28.15 -41.23
CA SER A 306 59.01 -26.90 -41.90
C SER A 306 58.00 -26.46 -42.96
N GLU A 307 57.14 -27.37 -43.41
CA GLU A 307 56.07 -27.12 -44.39
C GLU A 307 54.73 -26.77 -43.74
N LEU A 308 54.70 -26.54 -42.41
CA LEU A 308 53.54 -25.96 -41.71
C LEU A 308 53.43 -24.45 -42.03
N ARG A 309 53.12 -24.15 -43.29
CA ARG A 309 53.03 -22.81 -43.88
C ARG A 309 52.02 -22.81 -45.02
N ILE A 310 51.55 -21.63 -45.41
CA ILE A 310 50.69 -21.47 -46.59
C ILE A 310 51.52 -21.69 -47.88
N PRO A 311 51.02 -22.48 -48.84
CA PRO A 311 51.66 -22.65 -50.15
C PRO A 311 51.85 -21.33 -50.90
N ASP A 312 52.87 -21.24 -51.73
CA ASP A 312 53.19 -19.98 -52.42
C ASP A 312 52.31 -19.67 -53.63
N SER A 313 51.52 -20.65 -54.12
CA SER A 313 50.66 -20.51 -55.30
C SER A 313 49.18 -20.73 -54.96
N ALA A 314 48.33 -19.93 -55.59
CA ALA A 314 46.87 -20.08 -55.48
C ALA A 314 46.38 -21.42 -56.04
N GLU A 315 47.07 -21.96 -57.05
CA GLU A 315 46.78 -23.26 -57.66
C GLU A 315 46.97 -24.40 -56.67
N ALA A 316 48.04 -24.37 -55.86
CA ALA A 316 48.26 -25.37 -54.81
C ALA A 316 47.16 -25.30 -53.74
N VAL A 317 46.79 -24.10 -53.30
CA VAL A 317 45.69 -23.89 -52.34
C VAL A 317 44.36 -24.45 -52.89
N ALA A 318 44.03 -24.11 -54.14
CA ALA A 318 42.82 -24.60 -54.80
C ALA A 318 42.81 -26.13 -54.93
N GLN A 319 43.95 -26.74 -55.26
CA GLN A 319 44.09 -28.21 -55.33
C GLN A 319 43.92 -28.86 -53.97
N TYR A 320 44.48 -28.30 -52.90
CA TYR A 320 44.31 -28.85 -51.55
C TYR A 320 42.85 -28.83 -51.12
N LEU A 321 42.17 -27.70 -51.31
CA LEU A 321 40.75 -27.56 -50.99
C LEU A 321 39.88 -28.48 -51.86
N LEU A 322 40.21 -28.66 -53.15
CA LEU A 322 39.50 -29.58 -54.04
C LEU A 322 39.70 -31.05 -53.64
N LEU A 323 40.93 -31.45 -53.34
CA LEU A 323 41.25 -32.83 -52.94
C LEU A 323 40.49 -33.18 -51.66
N TYR A 324 40.48 -32.27 -50.68
CA TYR A 324 39.79 -32.50 -49.43
C TYR A 324 38.27 -32.45 -49.58
N SER A 325 37.71 -31.52 -50.36
CA SER A 325 36.26 -31.53 -50.63
C SER A 325 35.81 -32.77 -51.41
N SER A 326 36.71 -33.41 -52.17
CA SER A 326 36.43 -34.67 -52.86
C SER A 326 36.57 -35.93 -52.01
N ALA A 327 37.31 -35.86 -50.89
CA ALA A 327 37.68 -37.02 -50.06
C ALA A 327 37.17 -36.95 -48.60
N GLY A 328 36.87 -35.75 -48.10
CA GLY A 328 36.39 -35.46 -46.74
C GLY A 328 34.86 -35.48 -46.64
N GLU A 329 34.33 -35.03 -45.49
CA GLU A 329 32.89 -34.95 -45.31
C GLU A 329 32.29 -33.80 -46.14
N PRO A 330 31.11 -33.99 -46.78
CA PRO A 330 30.55 -33.04 -47.76
C PRO A 330 30.34 -31.59 -47.26
N ASP A 331 30.27 -31.40 -45.94
CA ASP A 331 29.88 -30.12 -45.32
C ASP A 331 30.98 -29.58 -44.38
N GLU A 332 32.19 -30.15 -44.39
CA GLU A 332 33.22 -29.88 -43.37
C GLU A 332 33.75 -28.43 -43.41
N PHE A 333 33.72 -27.78 -44.58
CA PHE A 333 34.11 -26.39 -44.74
C PHE A 333 32.93 -25.40 -44.72
N ASP A 334 31.68 -25.86 -44.68
CA ASP A 334 30.51 -24.98 -44.75
C ASP A 334 30.40 -24.04 -43.53
N ASP A 335 30.96 -24.46 -42.40
CA ASP A 335 31.05 -23.63 -41.20
C ASP A 335 32.14 -22.53 -41.29
N LEU A 336 33.06 -22.64 -42.25
CA LEU A 336 34.24 -21.78 -42.41
C LEU A 336 34.24 -20.96 -43.71
N LEU A 337 33.58 -21.43 -44.77
CA LEU A 337 33.55 -20.84 -46.10
C LEU A 337 32.11 -20.78 -46.61
N ASP A 338 31.77 -19.74 -47.37
CA ASP A 338 30.57 -19.75 -48.19
C ASP A 338 30.78 -20.48 -49.52
N PHE A 339 29.70 -20.89 -50.17
CA PHE A 339 29.75 -21.68 -51.41
C PHE A 339 30.61 -21.05 -52.54
N GLU A 340 30.62 -19.72 -52.64
CA GLU A 340 31.42 -19.01 -53.67
C GLU A 340 32.85 -18.68 -53.22
N HIS A 341 33.27 -19.11 -52.02
CA HIS A 341 34.54 -18.75 -51.38
C HIS A 341 34.80 -17.23 -51.40
N ARG A 342 33.76 -16.44 -51.13
CA ARG A 342 33.82 -14.98 -50.98
C ARG A 342 34.00 -14.55 -49.53
N HIS A 343 33.57 -15.37 -48.58
CA HIS A 343 33.65 -15.11 -47.16
C HIS A 343 34.36 -16.26 -46.46
N ALA A 344 35.29 -15.93 -45.58
CA ALA A 344 35.88 -16.90 -44.66
C ALA A 344 35.63 -16.50 -43.21
N ARG A 345 35.53 -17.51 -42.35
CA ARG A 345 35.37 -17.37 -40.91
C ARG A 345 36.67 -17.75 -40.21
N ILE A 346 37.13 -16.87 -39.33
CA ILE A 346 38.13 -17.18 -38.30
C ILE A 346 37.36 -17.38 -37.00
N VAL A 347 37.56 -18.51 -36.35
CA VAL A 347 36.95 -18.84 -35.07
C VAL A 347 37.99 -18.68 -33.98
N LEU A 348 37.65 -17.92 -32.94
CA LEU A 348 38.47 -17.68 -31.76
C LEU A 348 37.69 -18.21 -30.55
N THR A 349 38.31 -19.03 -29.72
CA THR A 349 37.75 -19.41 -28.41
C THR A 349 38.34 -18.49 -27.35
N ALA A 350 37.49 -17.84 -26.59
CA ALA A 350 37.86 -16.85 -25.59
C ALA A 350 37.29 -17.20 -24.22
N THR A 351 38.00 -16.79 -23.18
CA THR A 351 37.55 -16.85 -21.79
C THR A 351 37.33 -15.44 -21.27
N VAL A 352 36.06 -15.03 -21.16
CA VAL A 352 35.66 -13.70 -20.67
C VAL A 352 34.65 -13.81 -19.55
N GLY A 353 34.82 -13.03 -18.48
CA GLY A 353 34.01 -13.11 -17.26
C GLY A 353 32.88 -12.09 -17.17
N SER A 354 32.86 -11.06 -18.01
CA SER A 354 31.85 -9.99 -17.97
C SER A 354 31.61 -9.37 -19.35
N SER A 355 30.47 -8.69 -19.52
CA SER A 355 30.21 -7.87 -20.72
C SER A 355 31.32 -6.85 -20.98
N ARG A 356 31.86 -6.22 -19.93
CA ARG A 356 32.92 -5.20 -20.05
C ARG A 356 34.24 -5.78 -20.56
N GLU A 357 34.65 -6.93 -20.04
CA GLU A 357 35.83 -7.65 -20.53
C GLU A 357 35.63 -8.07 -21.99
N SER A 358 34.43 -8.53 -22.33
CA SER A 358 34.06 -8.88 -23.69
C SER A 358 34.19 -7.67 -24.64
N ALA A 359 33.61 -6.51 -24.28
CA ALA A 359 33.72 -5.28 -25.07
C ALA A 359 35.19 -4.81 -25.22
N ALA A 360 36.00 -4.91 -24.17
CA ALA A 360 37.42 -4.57 -24.23
C ALA A 360 38.21 -5.52 -25.15
N LEU A 361 37.94 -6.82 -25.08
CA LEU A 361 38.53 -7.82 -25.97
C LEU A 361 38.15 -7.53 -27.43
N ARG A 362 36.88 -7.24 -27.69
CA ARG A 362 36.38 -6.87 -29.02
C ARG A 362 37.12 -5.66 -29.58
N ALA A 363 37.26 -4.58 -28.82
CA ALA A 363 37.95 -3.38 -29.29
C ALA A 363 39.41 -3.66 -29.68
N ARG A 364 40.09 -4.56 -28.95
CA ARG A 364 41.45 -5.02 -29.27
C ARG A 364 41.48 -5.89 -30.53
N LEU A 365 40.55 -6.84 -30.66
CA LEU A 365 40.42 -7.68 -31.85
C LEU A 365 40.07 -6.86 -33.11
N GLU A 366 39.22 -5.83 -33.00
CA GLU A 366 38.92 -4.91 -34.09
C GLU A 366 40.15 -4.10 -34.51
N ALA A 367 41.00 -3.70 -33.55
CA ALA A 367 42.27 -3.03 -33.85
C ALA A 367 43.23 -3.97 -34.59
N LEU A 368 43.38 -5.22 -34.13
CA LEU A 368 44.18 -6.24 -34.79
C LEU A 368 43.65 -6.59 -36.18
N ALA A 369 42.32 -6.64 -36.35
CA ALA A 369 41.70 -6.88 -37.64
C ALA A 369 42.01 -5.74 -38.63
N ARG A 370 41.97 -4.47 -38.18
CA ARG A 370 42.38 -3.32 -39.01
C ARG A 370 43.85 -3.36 -39.40
N GLU A 371 44.72 -3.87 -38.53
CA GLU A 371 46.16 -3.96 -38.78
C GLU A 371 46.53 -5.12 -39.72
N HIS A 372 46.02 -6.33 -39.45
CA HIS A 372 46.44 -7.55 -40.15
C HIS A 372 45.54 -7.93 -41.32
N LEU A 373 44.28 -7.47 -41.33
CA LEU A 373 43.31 -7.72 -42.41
C LEU A 373 42.87 -6.41 -43.08
N PRO A 374 43.81 -5.60 -43.63
CA PRO A 374 43.46 -4.38 -44.34
C PRO A 374 42.73 -4.76 -45.62
N GLY A 375 41.41 -4.58 -45.60
CA GLY A 375 40.57 -4.69 -46.79
C GLY A 375 40.84 -3.58 -47.80
N GLU A 376 40.50 -3.81 -49.07
CA GLU A 376 40.52 -2.75 -50.11
C GLU A 376 39.59 -1.58 -49.75
N SER A 377 38.53 -1.86 -48.98
CA SER A 377 37.56 -0.86 -48.49
C SER A 377 37.78 -0.44 -47.03
N GLY A 378 38.78 -1.00 -46.34
CA GLY A 378 39.02 -0.78 -44.90
C GLY A 378 37.93 -1.32 -43.95
N ARG A 379 36.99 -2.13 -44.45
CA ARG A 379 35.86 -2.75 -43.70
C ARG A 379 35.63 -4.23 -44.04
N ASP A 380 36.64 -4.91 -44.58
CA ASP A 380 36.49 -6.26 -45.12
C ASP A 380 36.61 -7.37 -44.05
N ALA A 381 36.87 -7.02 -42.79
CA ALA A 381 36.78 -7.93 -41.64
C ALA A 381 35.72 -7.43 -40.65
N VAL A 382 34.76 -8.29 -40.31
CA VAL A 382 33.65 -8.00 -39.38
C VAL A 382 33.66 -9.04 -38.25
N LEU A 383 33.77 -8.58 -37.01
CA LEU A 383 33.67 -9.44 -35.83
C LEU A 383 32.20 -9.81 -35.53
N SER A 384 32.02 -10.99 -34.96
CA SER A 384 30.73 -11.61 -34.68
C SER A 384 29.90 -10.89 -33.64
N THR A 385 28.63 -11.27 -33.61
CA THR A 385 27.54 -10.55 -32.94
C THR A 385 27.40 -10.86 -31.45
N GLU A 386 28.10 -11.85 -30.88
CA GLU A 386 27.82 -12.28 -29.51
C GLU A 386 28.21 -11.21 -28.46
N ILE A 387 29.37 -10.56 -28.62
CA ILE A 387 29.75 -9.38 -27.83
C ILE A 387 28.87 -8.19 -28.14
N LEU A 388 28.50 -7.99 -29.42
CA LEU A 388 27.57 -6.92 -29.83
C LEU A 388 26.21 -7.09 -29.13
N LEU A 389 25.73 -8.32 -28.96
CA LEU A 389 24.46 -8.58 -28.30
C LEU A 389 24.55 -8.29 -26.80
N SER A 390 25.65 -8.66 -26.15
CA SER A 390 25.88 -8.38 -24.72
C SER A 390 26.10 -6.89 -24.45
N GLU A 391 26.83 -6.20 -25.32
CA GLU A 391 27.08 -4.77 -25.25
C GLU A 391 25.81 -3.97 -25.56
N ALA A 392 25.08 -4.33 -26.62
CA ALA A 392 23.77 -3.75 -26.91
C ALA A 392 22.78 -4.02 -25.78
N ALA A 393 22.80 -5.21 -25.15
CA ALA A 393 21.94 -5.49 -24.00
C ALA A 393 22.27 -4.57 -22.80
N ASP A 394 23.55 -4.28 -22.56
CA ASP A 394 23.96 -3.36 -21.50
C ASP A 394 23.57 -1.90 -21.82
N GLU A 395 23.74 -1.45 -23.06
CA GLU A 395 23.28 -0.13 -23.52
C GLU A 395 21.76 0.00 -23.40
N LEU A 396 21.01 -1.02 -23.84
CA LEU A 396 19.55 -1.07 -23.76
C LEU A 396 19.06 -1.13 -22.30
N ALA A 397 19.81 -1.77 -21.39
CA ALA A 397 19.51 -1.74 -19.97
C ALA A 397 19.68 -0.32 -19.38
N VAL A 398 20.63 0.47 -19.87
CA VAL A 398 20.79 1.88 -19.50
C VAL A 398 19.69 2.74 -20.13
N GLU A 399 19.30 2.48 -21.38
CA GLU A 399 18.15 3.13 -22.01
C GLU A 399 16.85 2.89 -21.23
N GLN A 400 16.71 1.73 -20.58
CA GLN A 400 15.58 1.45 -19.70
C GLN A 400 15.50 2.41 -18.50
N VAL A 401 16.63 2.99 -18.05
CA VAL A 401 16.64 4.05 -17.03
C VAL A 401 16.03 5.36 -17.58
N TRP A 402 16.21 5.66 -18.86
CA TRP A 402 15.51 6.77 -19.51
C TRP A 402 14.01 6.45 -19.70
N SER A 403 13.67 5.21 -20.02
CA SER A 403 12.28 4.73 -20.04
C SER A 403 11.60 4.87 -18.67
N LEU A 404 12.33 4.70 -17.56
CA LEU A 404 11.83 4.98 -16.21
C LEU A 404 11.46 6.45 -16.02
N ALA A 405 12.30 7.38 -16.50
CA ALA A 405 12.01 8.81 -16.42
C ALA A 405 10.78 9.18 -17.26
N GLY A 406 10.67 8.62 -18.48
CA GLY A 406 9.50 8.77 -19.35
C GLY A 406 8.22 8.22 -18.72
N ALA A 407 8.27 6.99 -18.18
CA ALA A 407 7.16 6.35 -17.49
C ALA A 407 6.71 7.15 -16.26
N SER A 408 7.67 7.60 -15.45
CA SER A 408 7.41 8.44 -14.27
C SER A 408 6.73 9.73 -14.67
N LEU A 409 7.23 10.44 -15.68
CA LEU A 409 6.62 11.66 -16.16
C LEU A 409 5.19 11.41 -16.66
N LEU A 410 4.96 10.37 -17.47
CA LEU A 410 3.62 10.09 -18.01
C LEU A 410 2.64 9.68 -16.91
N ILE A 411 3.06 8.87 -15.95
CA ILE A 411 2.23 8.50 -14.79
C ILE A 411 1.87 9.73 -13.96
N LEU A 412 2.81 10.64 -13.73
CA LEU A 412 2.56 11.90 -13.04
C LEU A 412 1.56 12.78 -13.81
N LEU A 413 1.71 12.90 -15.13
CA LEU A 413 0.80 13.67 -15.98
C LEU A 413 -0.59 13.06 -16.03
N LEU A 414 -0.70 11.73 -16.19
CA LEU A 414 -1.97 11.02 -16.18
C LEU A 414 -2.67 11.17 -14.82
N SER A 415 -1.94 11.00 -13.73
CA SER A 415 -2.47 11.17 -12.38
C SER A 415 -2.94 12.61 -12.16
N ALA A 416 -2.13 13.60 -12.56
CA ALA A 416 -2.50 15.00 -12.48
C ALA A 416 -3.75 15.33 -13.30
N PHE A 417 -3.89 14.75 -14.50
CA PHE A 417 -5.07 14.90 -15.35
C PHE A 417 -6.30 14.23 -14.73
N ALA A 418 -6.19 12.95 -14.35
CA ALA A 418 -7.27 12.16 -13.76
C ALA A 418 -7.81 12.80 -12.49
N PHE A 419 -6.93 13.38 -11.69
CA PHE A 419 -7.25 14.08 -10.45
C PHE A 419 -7.49 15.59 -10.61
N ARG A 420 -7.31 16.14 -11.82
CA ARG A 420 -7.42 17.59 -12.12
C ARG A 420 -6.57 18.45 -11.16
N SER A 421 -5.38 17.99 -10.80
CA SER A 421 -4.48 18.68 -9.87
C SER A 421 -3.04 18.23 -10.03
N LEU A 422 -2.18 19.16 -10.46
CA LEU A 422 -0.72 18.97 -10.54
C LEU A 422 -0.08 18.75 -9.16
N TRP A 423 -0.72 19.28 -8.11
CA TRP A 423 -0.25 19.13 -6.74
C TRP A 423 -0.29 17.68 -6.26
N ILE A 424 -1.23 16.88 -6.78
CA ILE A 424 -1.34 15.45 -6.46
C ILE A 424 -0.20 14.68 -7.12
N GLY A 425 0.12 14.97 -8.38
CA GLY A 425 1.29 14.39 -9.04
C GLY A 425 2.57 14.58 -8.21
N ALA A 426 2.81 15.77 -7.66
CA ALA A 426 3.96 16.02 -6.79
C ALA A 426 3.98 15.15 -5.51
N HIS A 427 2.81 14.83 -4.95
CA HIS A 427 2.71 13.96 -3.76
C HIS A 427 2.91 12.48 -4.12
N LEU A 428 2.59 12.07 -5.35
CA LEU A 428 2.86 10.72 -5.85
C LEU A 428 4.36 10.45 -6.04
N PHE A 429 5.16 11.46 -6.41
CA PHE A 429 6.55 11.24 -6.81
C PHE A 429 7.39 10.49 -5.76
N LEU A 430 7.43 10.96 -4.51
CA LEU A 430 8.32 10.39 -3.50
C LEU A 430 7.92 8.96 -3.07
N PRO A 431 6.63 8.64 -2.80
CA PRO A 431 6.21 7.29 -2.48
C PRO A 431 6.48 6.26 -3.58
N ILE A 432 6.58 6.71 -4.83
CA ILE A 432 6.79 5.87 -6.00
C ILE A 432 8.29 5.76 -6.36
N ALA A 433 9.04 6.86 -6.32
CA ALA A 433 10.45 6.87 -6.70
C ALA A 433 11.34 6.19 -5.64
N LEU A 434 10.99 6.30 -4.35
CA LEU A 434 11.79 5.72 -3.28
C LEU A 434 11.90 4.19 -3.33
N PRO A 435 10.82 3.41 -3.53
CA PRO A 435 10.91 1.96 -3.72
C PRO A 435 11.88 1.56 -4.84
N VAL A 436 11.84 2.25 -5.98
CA VAL A 436 12.74 1.98 -7.11
C VAL A 436 14.20 2.29 -6.75
N ALA A 437 14.46 3.42 -6.11
CA ALA A 437 15.80 3.76 -5.65
C ALA A 437 16.33 2.74 -4.62
N LEU A 438 15.49 2.32 -3.67
CA LEU A 438 15.82 1.28 -2.70
C LEU A 438 16.10 -0.07 -3.36
N ASN A 439 15.36 -0.42 -4.41
CA ASN A 439 15.62 -1.62 -5.18
C ASN A 439 17.03 -1.63 -5.80
N PHE A 440 17.45 -0.52 -6.41
CA PHE A 440 18.81 -0.38 -6.92
C PHE A 440 19.87 -0.42 -5.81
N ALA A 441 19.59 0.15 -4.64
CA ALA A 441 20.48 0.06 -3.49
C ALA A 441 20.62 -1.39 -2.99
N VAL A 442 19.52 -2.15 -2.94
CA VAL A 442 19.51 -3.59 -2.61
C VAL A 442 20.36 -4.37 -3.61
N MET A 443 20.21 -4.10 -4.91
CA MET A 443 21.03 -4.76 -5.93
C MET A 443 22.54 -4.55 -5.68
N VAL A 444 22.94 -3.34 -5.30
CA VAL A 444 24.34 -3.05 -4.93
C VAL A 444 24.77 -3.79 -3.66
N ILE A 445 23.93 -3.81 -2.62
CA ILE A 445 24.23 -4.47 -1.34
C ILE A 445 24.40 -5.99 -1.50
N PHE A 446 23.55 -6.61 -2.32
CA PHE A 446 23.55 -8.06 -2.55
C PHE A 446 24.35 -8.49 -3.79
N ALA A 447 25.09 -7.56 -4.41
CA ALA A 447 25.86 -7.80 -5.63
C ALA A 447 25.04 -8.41 -6.79
N ILE A 448 23.75 -8.04 -6.88
CA ILE A 448 22.87 -8.40 -7.98
C ILE A 448 23.16 -7.45 -9.14
N THR A 449 23.46 -8.01 -10.31
CA THR A 449 23.81 -7.23 -11.50
C THR A 449 22.57 -6.67 -12.19
N LEU A 450 22.69 -5.44 -12.72
CA LEU A 450 21.70 -4.86 -13.62
C LEU A 450 21.91 -5.47 -15.01
N ARG A 451 20.84 -6.01 -15.58
CA ARG A 451 20.78 -6.74 -16.85
C ARG A 451 19.52 -6.34 -17.59
N ASP A 452 19.42 -6.74 -18.85
CA ASP A 452 18.20 -6.64 -19.66
C ASP A 452 16.90 -6.91 -18.87
N VAL A 453 16.77 -8.05 -18.21
CA VAL A 453 15.54 -8.43 -17.48
C VAL A 453 15.40 -7.71 -16.14
N THR A 454 16.48 -7.51 -15.37
CA THR A 454 16.40 -6.83 -14.07
C THR A 454 16.18 -5.32 -14.21
N SER A 455 16.49 -4.74 -15.36
CA SER A 455 16.18 -3.34 -15.69
C SER A 455 14.67 -3.08 -15.79
N VAL A 456 13.89 -4.10 -16.19
CA VAL A 456 12.42 -4.02 -16.32
C VAL A 456 11.74 -3.75 -14.99
N ILE A 457 12.31 -4.28 -13.89
CA ILE A 457 11.79 -4.17 -12.52
C ILE A 457 11.50 -2.72 -12.16
N ALA A 458 12.41 -1.80 -12.50
CA ALA A 458 12.24 -0.39 -12.15
C ALA A 458 10.97 0.22 -12.76
N VAL A 459 10.68 -0.10 -14.03
CA VAL A 459 9.53 0.44 -14.77
C VAL A 459 8.24 -0.28 -14.37
N THR A 460 8.27 -1.60 -14.16
CA THR A 460 7.09 -2.37 -13.72
C THR A 460 6.69 -2.04 -12.29
N THR A 461 7.67 -1.97 -11.38
CA THR A 461 7.46 -1.55 -9.97
C THR A 461 6.78 -0.19 -9.92
N LEU A 462 7.23 0.76 -10.75
CA LEU A 462 6.64 2.09 -10.83
C LEU A 462 5.15 2.02 -11.18
N GLY A 463 4.78 1.23 -12.18
CA GLY A 463 3.39 1.08 -12.62
C GLY A 463 2.48 0.43 -11.58
N ILE A 464 3.00 -0.50 -10.76
CA ILE A 464 2.23 -1.24 -9.75
C ILE A 464 2.17 -0.44 -8.43
N ALA A 465 3.27 0.19 -8.02
CA ALA A 465 3.34 0.96 -6.78
C ALA A 465 2.33 2.11 -6.73
N VAL A 466 2.02 2.71 -7.90
CA VAL A 466 1.04 3.80 -8.03
C VAL A 466 -0.38 3.38 -7.57
N ASP A 467 -0.75 2.11 -7.73
CA ASP A 467 -2.10 1.61 -7.47
C ASP A 467 -2.59 1.93 -6.04
N SER A 468 -1.80 1.50 -5.05
CA SER A 468 -2.10 1.68 -3.63
C SER A 468 -2.16 3.16 -3.25
N THR A 469 -1.22 3.97 -3.76
CA THR A 469 -1.18 5.42 -3.57
C THR A 469 -2.43 6.11 -4.15
N VAL A 470 -2.86 5.72 -5.37
CA VAL A 470 -4.05 6.27 -6.04
C VAL A 470 -5.32 5.98 -5.26
N HIS A 471 -5.49 4.75 -4.76
CA HIS A 471 -6.63 4.36 -3.93
C HIS A 471 -6.70 5.17 -2.62
N LEU A 472 -5.56 5.37 -1.94
CA LEU A 472 -5.49 6.18 -0.72
C LEU A 472 -5.80 7.65 -1.02
N LEU A 473 -5.17 8.23 -2.04
CA LEU A 473 -5.36 9.65 -2.39
C LEU A 473 -6.78 9.97 -2.84
N ASP A 474 -7.41 9.10 -3.63
CA ASP A 474 -8.82 9.28 -4.02
C ASP A 474 -9.73 9.29 -2.78
N THR A 475 -9.51 8.36 -1.85
CA THR A 475 -10.27 8.29 -0.60
C THR A 475 -10.05 9.55 0.25
N ILE A 476 -8.81 9.98 0.43
CA ILE A 476 -8.48 11.20 1.21
C ILE A 476 -9.18 12.41 0.60
N ARG A 477 -9.17 12.56 -0.72
CA ARG A 477 -9.84 13.69 -1.37
C ARG A 477 -11.35 13.64 -1.23
N HIS A 478 -11.93 12.46 -1.31
CA HIS A 478 -13.35 12.28 -1.09
C HIS A 478 -13.75 12.74 0.32
N HIS A 479 -13.00 12.33 1.34
CA HIS A 479 -13.22 12.78 2.72
C HIS A 479 -12.86 14.26 2.94
N GLU A 480 -11.83 14.78 2.27
CA GLU A 480 -11.43 16.20 2.37
C GLU A 480 -12.50 17.11 1.74
N ALA A 481 -13.11 16.69 0.63
CA ALA A 481 -14.24 17.39 0.01
C ALA A 481 -15.50 17.37 0.91
N ALA A 482 -15.70 16.30 1.67
CA ALA A 482 -16.85 16.17 2.57
C ALA A 482 -16.68 16.97 3.88
N HIS A 483 -15.46 17.03 4.44
CA HIS A 483 -15.22 17.54 5.80
C HIS A 483 -14.39 18.84 5.86
N GLY A 484 -13.75 19.26 4.77
CA GLY A 484 -12.88 20.45 4.71
C GLY A 484 -11.59 20.36 5.53
N LEU A 485 -11.38 19.28 6.29
CA LEU A 485 -10.24 19.08 7.19
C LEU A 485 -9.35 17.92 6.71
N ARG A 486 -8.22 18.27 6.09
CA ARG A 486 -7.26 17.30 5.57
C ARG A 486 -6.78 16.26 6.60
N ARG A 487 -6.58 16.66 7.87
CA ARG A 487 -6.15 15.73 8.93
C ARG A 487 -7.17 14.62 9.19
N VAL A 488 -8.45 14.99 9.27
CA VAL A 488 -9.55 14.04 9.48
C VAL A 488 -9.69 13.13 8.26
N ALA A 489 -9.59 13.71 7.08
CA ALA A 489 -9.65 12.95 5.82
C ALA A 489 -8.53 11.92 5.69
N VAL A 490 -7.29 12.27 6.06
CA VAL A 490 -6.17 11.32 6.12
C VAL A 490 -6.47 10.18 7.09
N PHE A 491 -6.95 10.50 8.29
CA PHE A 491 -7.26 9.48 9.28
C PHE A 491 -8.34 8.50 8.82
N GLU A 492 -9.48 9.01 8.35
CA GLU A 492 -10.60 8.19 7.88
C GLU A 492 -10.21 7.32 6.68
N ALA A 493 -9.41 7.85 5.75
CA ALA A 493 -8.95 7.11 4.59
C ALA A 493 -8.09 5.89 4.96
N TYR A 494 -7.24 5.99 5.98
CA TYR A 494 -6.38 4.88 6.40
C TYR A 494 -7.16 3.83 7.18
N VAL A 495 -8.17 4.23 7.95
CA VAL A 495 -9.06 3.29 8.64
C VAL A 495 -9.94 2.53 7.64
N THR A 496 -10.40 3.20 6.58
CA THR A 496 -11.33 2.62 5.60
C THR A 496 -10.63 1.93 4.42
N THR A 497 -9.76 2.63 3.70
CA THR A 497 -9.09 2.13 2.48
C THR A 497 -7.69 1.60 2.75
N GLY A 498 -7.03 2.02 3.84
CA GLY A 498 -5.71 1.51 4.23
C GLY A 498 -5.68 0.00 4.51
N ARG A 499 -6.80 -0.60 4.97
CA ARG A 499 -6.89 -2.05 5.18
C ARG A 499 -6.86 -2.85 3.87
N PRO A 500 -7.73 -2.58 2.88
CA PRO A 500 -7.60 -3.16 1.54
C PRO A 500 -6.19 -3.02 0.99
N VAL A 501 -5.61 -1.81 1.04
CA VAL A 501 -4.27 -1.53 0.51
C VAL A 501 -3.19 -2.40 1.17
N LEU A 502 -3.15 -2.45 2.51
CA LEU A 502 -2.16 -3.30 3.20
C LEU A 502 -2.28 -4.77 2.81
N VAL A 503 -3.51 -5.28 2.72
CA VAL A 503 -3.76 -6.68 2.39
C VAL A 503 -3.43 -6.98 0.92
N THR A 504 -3.86 -6.14 -0.02
CA THR A 504 -3.60 -6.35 -1.44
C THR A 504 -2.12 -6.24 -1.77
N SER A 505 -1.38 -5.27 -1.22
CA SER A 505 0.06 -5.16 -1.44
C SER A 505 0.82 -6.39 -0.92
N LEU A 506 0.45 -6.94 0.24
CA LEU A 506 1.04 -8.18 0.76
C LEU A 506 0.69 -9.39 -0.12
N ILE A 507 -0.52 -9.44 -0.66
CA ILE A 507 -0.93 -10.50 -1.60
C ILE A 507 -0.06 -10.43 -2.86
N ILE A 508 0.04 -9.26 -3.51
CA ILE A 508 0.83 -9.11 -4.73
C ILE A 508 2.30 -9.47 -4.47
N ALA A 509 2.91 -8.93 -3.41
CA ALA A 509 4.29 -9.23 -3.04
C ALA A 509 4.49 -10.74 -2.83
N SER A 510 3.57 -11.42 -2.15
CA SER A 510 3.63 -12.87 -1.95
C SER A 510 3.50 -13.66 -3.27
N GLY A 511 2.68 -13.18 -4.21
CA GLY A 511 2.51 -13.78 -5.53
C GLY A 511 3.75 -13.70 -6.40
N LEU A 512 4.39 -12.53 -6.42
CA LEU A 512 5.61 -12.31 -7.19
C LEU A 512 6.81 -13.03 -6.56
N ALA A 513 6.83 -13.18 -5.22
CA ALA A 513 7.86 -13.93 -4.52
C ALA A 513 7.91 -15.43 -4.93
N VAL A 514 6.83 -16.00 -5.47
CA VAL A 514 6.83 -17.38 -6.00
C VAL A 514 7.82 -17.54 -7.15
N LEU A 515 8.01 -16.50 -7.97
CA LEU A 515 9.00 -16.52 -9.06
C LEU A 515 10.45 -16.64 -8.53
N GLY A 516 10.68 -16.25 -7.27
CA GLY A 516 11.93 -16.45 -6.54
C GLY A 516 12.38 -17.91 -6.41
N LEU A 517 11.49 -18.86 -6.69
CA LEU A 517 11.78 -20.31 -6.65
C LEU A 517 12.36 -20.86 -7.97
N SER A 518 12.64 -20.00 -8.98
CA SER A 518 13.21 -20.45 -10.26
C SER A 518 14.70 -20.79 -10.16
N ASP A 519 15.10 -21.85 -10.85
CA ASP A 519 16.51 -22.22 -11.02
C ASP A 519 17.23 -21.25 -11.98
N PHE A 520 16.48 -20.47 -12.76
CA PHE A 520 17.02 -19.40 -13.59
C PHE A 520 17.11 -18.11 -12.77
N GLN A 521 18.33 -17.77 -12.34
CA GLN A 521 18.59 -16.71 -11.36
C GLN A 521 18.03 -15.34 -11.79
N VAL A 522 17.97 -15.10 -13.10
CA VAL A 522 17.38 -13.89 -13.67
C VAL A 522 15.89 -13.75 -13.27
N ILE A 523 15.11 -14.83 -13.36
CA ILE A 523 13.69 -14.84 -12.98
C ILE A 523 13.51 -14.85 -11.46
N ALA A 524 14.37 -15.57 -10.75
CA ALA A 524 14.34 -15.58 -9.29
C ALA A 524 14.62 -14.19 -8.69
N ASN A 525 15.68 -13.52 -9.18
CA ASN A 525 16.00 -12.14 -8.80
C ASN A 525 14.88 -11.19 -9.21
N PHE A 526 14.32 -11.35 -10.41
CA PHE A 526 13.21 -10.54 -10.90
C PHE A 526 12.01 -10.59 -9.93
N GLY A 527 11.54 -11.79 -9.58
CA GLY A 527 10.42 -11.96 -8.65
C GLY A 527 10.69 -11.48 -7.23
N GLY A 528 11.87 -11.79 -6.69
CA GLY A 528 12.25 -11.40 -5.33
C GLY A 528 12.42 -9.89 -5.17
N LEU A 529 13.06 -9.22 -6.14
CA LEU A 529 13.23 -7.77 -6.15
C LEU A 529 11.89 -7.05 -6.37
N GLU A 530 11.02 -7.54 -7.26
CA GLU A 530 9.65 -7.01 -7.41
C GLU A 530 8.85 -7.12 -6.11
N ALA A 531 8.85 -8.29 -5.47
CA ALA A 531 8.17 -8.49 -4.19
C ALA A 531 8.68 -7.52 -3.12
N LEU A 532 10.00 -7.34 -3.01
CA LEU A 532 10.61 -6.41 -2.07
C LEU A 532 10.28 -4.94 -2.39
N SER A 533 10.32 -4.56 -3.66
CA SER A 533 9.90 -3.25 -4.16
C SER A 533 8.47 -2.91 -3.73
N LEU A 534 7.55 -3.87 -3.82
CA LEU A 534 6.16 -3.67 -3.39
C LEU A 534 6.01 -3.52 -1.87
N LEU A 535 6.86 -4.18 -1.08
CA LEU A 535 6.91 -3.96 0.37
C LEU A 535 7.45 -2.57 0.70
N PHE A 536 8.45 -2.08 -0.05
CA PHE A 536 8.92 -0.70 0.07
C PHE A 536 7.84 0.31 -0.34
N ALA A 537 7.08 0.03 -1.42
CA ALA A 537 5.95 0.86 -1.85
C ALA A 537 4.85 0.92 -0.77
N LEU A 538 4.49 -0.24 -0.19
CA LEU A 538 3.54 -0.29 0.92
C LEU A 538 4.04 0.52 2.13
N ALA A 539 5.32 0.42 2.49
CA ALA A 539 5.88 1.24 3.56
C ALA A 539 5.84 2.73 3.22
N ALA A 540 6.14 3.10 1.97
CA ALA A 540 6.05 4.48 1.52
C ALA A 540 4.61 5.02 1.59
N ASP A 541 3.62 4.23 1.17
CA ASP A 541 2.20 4.57 1.29
C ASP A 541 1.74 4.70 2.75
N LEU A 542 2.26 3.88 3.67
CA LEU A 542 1.85 3.92 5.07
C LEU A 542 2.51 5.04 5.89
N PHE A 543 3.74 5.42 5.54
CA PHE A 543 4.53 6.38 6.33
C PHE A 543 4.78 7.72 5.62
N ILE A 544 5.09 7.70 4.33
CA ILE A 544 5.53 8.89 3.58
C ILE A 544 4.34 9.67 3.04
N LEU A 545 3.40 9.00 2.36
CA LEU A 545 2.20 9.64 1.83
C LEU A 545 1.41 10.45 2.88
N PRO A 546 1.08 9.91 4.08
CA PRO A 546 0.35 10.69 5.08
C PRO A 546 1.24 11.80 5.64
N ALA A 547 2.55 11.58 5.80
CA ALA A 547 3.47 12.62 6.26
C ALA A 547 3.54 13.81 5.29
N GLN A 548 3.57 13.57 3.97
CA GLN A 548 3.57 14.63 2.94
C GLN A 548 2.28 15.47 3.03
N LEU A 549 1.13 14.81 3.12
CA LEU A 549 -0.18 15.46 3.18
C LEU A 549 -0.37 16.26 4.48
N LEU A 550 0.12 15.74 5.61
CA LEU A 550 0.04 16.39 6.91
C LEU A 550 1.06 17.53 7.08
N ALA A 551 2.23 17.43 6.45
CA ALA A 551 3.25 18.49 6.48
C ALA A 551 2.92 19.66 5.55
N SER A 552 2.25 19.38 4.43
CA SER A 552 1.81 20.38 3.45
C SER A 552 0.47 21.04 3.82
N ALA A 553 -0.26 20.47 4.77
CA ALA A 553 -1.35 21.18 5.43
C ALA A 553 -0.77 22.42 6.13
N ALA A 554 -1.28 23.61 5.81
CA ALA A 554 -0.91 24.83 6.54
C ALA A 554 -1.06 24.56 8.05
N PRO A 555 -0.17 25.08 8.91
CA PRO A 555 -0.44 25.08 10.34
C PRO A 555 -1.80 25.74 10.47
N ALA A 556 -2.78 25.00 10.98
CA ALA A 556 -4.05 25.61 11.29
C ALA A 556 -3.70 26.77 12.21
N ARG A 557 -3.92 28.02 11.78
CA ARG A 557 -3.91 29.15 12.70
C ARG A 557 -4.80 28.70 13.86
N ALA A 558 -4.35 28.88 15.10
CA ALA A 558 -5.14 28.51 16.27
C ALA A 558 -6.55 29.12 16.23
N ASP A 559 -6.73 30.18 15.43
CA ASP A 559 -8.00 30.86 15.13
C ASP A 559 -8.90 30.15 14.10
N ARG A 560 -8.42 29.11 13.40
CA ARG A 560 -9.15 28.35 12.36
C ARG A 560 -9.52 26.93 12.79
N VAL A 561 -9.12 26.50 13.98
CA VAL A 561 -9.63 25.27 14.62
C VAL A 561 -10.55 25.68 15.76
N SER A 562 -11.56 26.48 15.45
CA SER A 562 -12.81 26.41 16.21
C SER A 562 -13.44 25.08 15.81
N GLU A 563 -13.59 24.21 16.80
CA GLU A 563 -14.24 22.91 16.72
C GLU A 563 -15.47 22.94 15.79
N ALA A 564 -15.67 21.88 15.03
CA ALA A 564 -16.90 21.68 14.26
C ALA A 564 -18.09 21.65 15.24
N LEU A 565 -18.71 22.81 15.48
CA LEU A 565 -19.90 22.96 16.30
C LEU A 565 -21.11 22.58 15.44
N LEU A 566 -21.77 21.46 15.77
CA LEU A 566 -23.12 21.16 15.27
C LEU A 566 -24.12 22.10 15.97
N LEU A 567 -24.40 23.25 15.37
CA LEU A 567 -25.51 24.12 15.78
C LEU A 567 -26.80 23.59 15.14
N THR A 568 -27.75 23.14 15.95
CA THR A 568 -29.11 22.78 15.51
C THR A 568 -30.08 23.91 15.85
N THR A 569 -30.83 24.44 14.87
CA THR A 569 -32.06 25.20 15.12
C THR A 569 -33.27 24.26 15.13
N SER A 570 -34.37 24.71 15.72
CA SER A 570 -35.45 23.83 16.25
C SER A 570 -36.27 23.04 15.24
N GLU A 571 -36.11 23.21 13.91
CA GLU A 571 -36.99 22.53 12.95
C GLU A 571 -36.36 22.01 11.64
N ARG A 572 -35.07 22.21 11.33
CA ARG A 572 -34.40 21.59 10.15
C ARG A 572 -32.90 21.37 10.38
N ALA A 573 -32.38 20.23 9.90
CA ALA A 573 -30.95 19.91 9.98
C ALA A 573 -30.17 20.57 8.82
N PHE A 574 -29.17 21.39 9.14
CA PHE A 574 -28.16 21.85 8.17
C PHE A 574 -26.90 20.97 8.27
N PRO A 575 -26.28 20.57 7.15
CA PRO A 575 -24.96 19.98 7.17
C PRO A 575 -23.93 21.09 7.48
N ALA A 576 -23.05 20.79 8.45
CA ALA A 576 -21.85 21.52 8.86
C ALA A 576 -21.85 23.06 8.66
N LEU A 577 -22.02 23.81 9.76
CA LEU A 577 -21.80 25.25 9.77
C LEU A 577 -20.34 25.55 10.13
N LEU A 578 -19.64 26.26 9.25
CA LEU A 578 -18.27 26.72 9.47
C LEU A 578 -18.34 28.12 10.09
N VAL A 579 -17.85 28.27 11.33
CA VAL A 579 -17.91 29.53 12.09
C VAL A 579 -16.54 30.23 12.00
N GLU A 580 -16.49 31.35 11.27
CA GLU A 580 -15.34 32.24 11.20
C GLU A 580 -15.55 33.42 12.17
N SER A 581 -14.62 33.61 13.11
CA SER A 581 -14.57 34.80 13.97
C SER A 581 -13.56 35.81 13.42
N SER A 582 -14.00 37.06 13.20
CA SER A 582 -13.12 38.18 12.85
C SER A 582 -13.44 39.38 13.74
N GLY A 583 -12.73 39.53 14.87
CA GLY A 583 -12.98 40.61 15.82
C GLY A 583 -14.33 40.45 16.53
N GLU A 584 -15.18 41.48 16.50
CA GLU A 584 -16.53 41.49 17.11
C GLU A 584 -17.61 40.77 16.26
N LEU A 585 -17.27 40.28 15.06
CA LEU A 585 -18.20 39.65 14.13
C LEU A 585 -17.99 38.13 14.01
N LEU A 586 -19.10 37.40 14.00
CA LEU A 586 -19.18 35.95 13.75
C LEU A 586 -19.83 35.71 12.39
N ARG A 587 -19.07 35.16 11.43
CA ARG A 587 -19.59 34.69 10.14
C ARG A 587 -19.85 33.20 10.21
N VAL A 588 -21.03 32.77 9.78
CA VAL A 588 -21.40 31.35 9.77
C VAL A 588 -21.73 30.93 8.34
N ARG A 589 -20.99 29.94 7.81
CA ARG A 589 -21.14 29.44 6.45
C ARG A 589 -21.78 28.05 6.47
N ALA A 590 -22.94 27.88 5.84
CA ALA A 590 -23.60 26.57 5.70
C ALA A 590 -22.97 25.75 4.55
N LEU A 591 -22.64 24.48 4.77
CA LEU A 591 -21.99 23.62 3.77
C LEU A 591 -22.88 22.44 3.37
N GLY A 592 -23.41 22.47 2.14
CA GLY A 592 -24.01 21.30 1.48
C GLY A 592 -24.87 21.63 0.26
N GLU A 593 -24.84 20.75 -0.75
CA GLU A 593 -25.78 20.78 -1.88
C GLU A 593 -27.16 20.32 -1.41
N GLY A 594 -28.08 21.27 -1.22
CA GLY A 594 -29.50 20.98 -0.92
C GLY A 594 -30.15 21.86 0.17
N GLY A 595 -29.38 22.63 0.95
CA GLY A 595 -29.93 23.47 2.03
C GLY A 595 -30.21 24.94 1.67
N ALA A 596 -29.65 25.43 0.56
CA ALA A 596 -29.64 26.85 0.21
C ALA A 596 -30.90 27.36 -0.54
N GLU A 597 -31.88 26.50 -0.78
CA GLU A 597 -33.12 26.87 -1.49
C GLU A 597 -34.27 27.29 -0.57
N SER A 598 -34.14 27.18 0.76
CA SER A 598 -35.29 27.36 1.67
C SER A 598 -35.24 28.55 2.62
N ALA A 599 -34.33 29.51 2.48
CA ALA A 599 -34.26 30.70 3.34
C ALA A 599 -34.45 31.98 2.53
N SER A 600 -35.42 32.81 2.93
CA SER A 600 -35.71 34.08 2.23
C SER A 600 -34.75 35.18 2.68
N PRO A 601 -34.30 36.11 1.80
CA PRO A 601 -33.48 37.24 2.20
C PRO A 601 -34.20 38.08 3.27
N GLY A 602 -33.61 38.20 4.46
CA GLY A 602 -34.18 38.95 5.59
C GLY A 602 -34.94 38.14 6.65
N GLU A 603 -34.94 36.81 6.56
CA GLU A 603 -35.55 35.93 7.57
C GLU A 603 -34.70 35.87 8.85
N GLU A 604 -35.31 36.15 10.02
CA GLU A 604 -34.64 36.07 11.32
C GLU A 604 -34.42 34.60 11.72
N ILE A 605 -33.18 34.22 11.97
CA ILE A 605 -32.82 32.87 12.44
C ILE A 605 -32.57 32.90 13.94
N LEU A 606 -33.46 32.24 14.69
CA LEU A 606 -33.35 32.10 16.14
C LEU A 606 -32.40 30.94 16.51
N VAL A 607 -31.24 31.26 17.07
CA VAL A 607 -30.30 30.28 17.62
C VAL A 607 -30.54 30.13 19.13
N ARG A 608 -31.16 29.01 19.55
CA ARG A 608 -31.33 28.70 20.98
C ARG A 608 -30.10 27.97 21.51
N GLY A 609 -29.35 28.58 22.42
CA GLY A 609 -28.23 27.92 23.08
C GLY A 609 -27.40 28.74 24.09
N LEU A 610 -27.60 30.05 24.22
CA LEU A 610 -26.78 30.90 25.08
C LEU A 610 -27.65 31.62 26.12
N ARG A 611 -27.81 31.01 27.31
CA ARG A 611 -28.60 31.49 28.48
C ARG A 611 -30.04 31.96 28.19
N ALA A 612 -30.89 31.93 29.21
CA ALA A 612 -32.21 32.59 29.13
C ALA A 612 -31.99 34.12 29.07
N GLY A 613 -32.23 34.73 27.91
CA GLY A 613 -32.23 36.20 27.75
C GLY A 613 -31.38 36.75 26.59
N THR A 614 -30.48 35.96 25.98
CA THR A 614 -29.64 36.46 24.88
C THR A 614 -30.37 36.29 23.54
N ARG A 615 -30.61 37.40 22.82
CA ARG A 615 -31.17 37.38 21.45
C ARG A 615 -30.03 37.50 20.44
N LEU A 616 -30.02 36.61 19.46
CA LEU A 616 -29.12 36.63 18.32
C LEU A 616 -29.95 37.01 17.10
N ALA A 617 -29.62 38.13 16.45
CA ALA A 617 -30.27 38.57 15.22
C ALA A 617 -29.26 38.49 14.07
N GLY A 618 -29.61 37.80 12.98
CA GLY A 618 -28.76 37.66 11.80
C GLY A 618 -29.51 37.99 10.53
N ARG A 619 -28.80 38.53 9.52
CA ARG A 619 -29.34 38.84 8.19
C ARG A 619 -28.69 37.93 7.14
N VAL A 620 -29.52 37.28 6.34
CA VAL A 620 -29.06 36.43 5.22
C VAL A 620 -28.79 37.31 4.00
N SER A 621 -27.59 37.25 3.43
CA SER A 621 -27.26 37.92 2.17
C SER A 621 -26.76 36.91 1.12
N ARG A 622 -27.28 37.00 -0.11
CA ARG A 622 -26.94 36.06 -1.20
C ARG A 622 -25.90 36.71 -2.11
N ARG A 623 -24.75 36.06 -2.32
CA ARG A 623 -23.64 36.61 -3.12
C ARG A 623 -23.50 35.99 -4.51
N GLY A 624 -24.16 34.86 -4.79
CA GLY A 624 -24.15 34.23 -6.12
C GLY A 624 -24.96 32.93 -6.19
N PRO A 625 -25.08 32.32 -7.39
CA PRO A 625 -25.75 31.03 -7.55
C PRO A 625 -24.99 29.93 -6.82
N GLY A 626 -25.62 29.33 -5.81
CA GLY A 626 -25.04 28.27 -4.97
C GLY A 626 -24.32 28.73 -3.70
N GLU A 627 -24.14 30.04 -3.49
CA GLU A 627 -23.49 30.60 -2.30
C GLU A 627 -24.44 31.55 -1.53
N SER A 628 -24.77 31.16 -0.29
CA SER A 628 -25.49 32.02 0.66
C SER A 628 -24.56 32.32 1.84
N GLU A 629 -24.38 33.61 2.17
CA GLU A 629 -23.54 34.06 3.30
C GLU A 629 -24.48 34.53 4.41
N LEU A 630 -24.40 33.90 5.58
CA LEU A 630 -25.24 34.21 6.73
C LEU A 630 -24.44 35.06 7.73
N GLU A 631 -24.78 36.33 7.86
CA GLU A 631 -24.12 37.26 8.77
C GLU A 631 -24.93 37.36 10.06
N ILE A 632 -24.34 36.98 11.20
CA ILE A 632 -25.00 36.98 12.50
C ILE A 632 -24.32 38.01 13.41
N THR A 633 -25.09 38.96 13.92
CA THR A 633 -24.59 40.00 14.82
C THR A 633 -25.09 39.72 16.24
N LEU A 634 -24.18 39.71 17.21
CA LEU A 634 -24.51 39.54 18.63
C LEU A 634 -24.89 40.90 19.24
N GLU A 635 -26.14 41.07 19.67
CA GLU A 635 -26.52 42.19 20.54
C GLU A 635 -26.65 41.70 21.99
N SER A 636 -25.79 42.20 22.87
CA SER A 636 -25.83 41.94 24.31
C SER A 636 -26.69 43.01 25.00
N ASP A 637 -27.87 42.63 25.50
CA ASP A 637 -28.72 43.50 26.30
C ASP A 637 -28.45 43.28 27.81
N ALA A 638 -27.36 43.84 28.34
CA ALA A 638 -27.15 44.02 29.79
C ALA A 638 -26.00 45.01 30.10
N ARG A 639 -26.36 46.08 30.81
CA ARG A 639 -25.54 47.15 31.41
C ARG A 639 -24.05 46.83 31.66
N GLY A 640 -23.18 47.57 30.98
CA GLY A 640 -22.11 48.32 31.66
C GLY A 640 -20.78 47.62 31.97
N GLU A 641 -20.27 46.72 31.14
CA GLU A 641 -18.83 46.48 31.00
C GLU A 641 -18.56 46.04 29.55
N GLN A 642 -17.97 46.91 28.72
CA GLN A 642 -17.46 46.52 27.40
C GLN A 642 -16.24 45.61 27.60
N ARG A 643 -16.44 44.29 27.53
CA ARG A 643 -15.37 43.31 27.35
C ARG A 643 -15.50 42.67 25.97
N SER A 644 -14.37 42.40 25.34
CA SER A 644 -14.29 41.78 24.01
C SER A 644 -14.95 40.41 24.01
N ALA A 645 -15.80 40.13 23.02
CA ALA A 645 -16.45 38.84 22.82
C ALA A 645 -15.45 37.65 22.77
N ALA A 646 -14.20 37.92 22.38
CA ALA A 646 -13.12 36.93 22.38
C ALA A 646 -12.63 36.55 23.79
N ASP A 647 -12.68 37.48 24.75
CA ASP A 647 -12.28 37.22 26.15
C ASP A 647 -13.37 36.44 26.91
N GLU A 648 -14.64 36.66 26.57
CA GLU A 648 -15.77 35.90 27.11
C GLU A 648 -15.79 34.47 26.55
N LEU A 649 -15.49 34.29 25.27
CA LEU A 649 -15.33 32.98 24.63
C LEU A 649 -14.12 32.21 25.17
N ARG A 650 -12.96 32.86 25.39
CA ARG A 650 -11.80 32.20 26.01
C ARG A 650 -12.09 31.68 27.41
N ARG A 651 -12.87 32.42 28.21
CA ARG A 651 -13.32 31.96 29.54
C ARG A 651 -14.34 30.82 29.46
N LEU A 652 -15.23 30.81 28.47
CA LEU A 652 -16.19 29.73 28.25
C LEU A 652 -15.52 28.41 27.83
N PHE A 653 -14.42 28.46 27.07
CA PHE A 653 -13.78 27.25 26.51
C PHE A 653 -12.54 26.74 27.27
N THR A 654 -12.00 27.49 28.23
CA THR A 654 -10.89 27.00 29.09
C THR A 654 -11.34 26.47 30.46
N GLY A 655 -12.64 26.38 30.73
CA GLY A 655 -13.12 25.81 32.00
C GLY A 655 -14.61 25.96 32.30
N ALA A 656 -15.52 25.71 31.36
CA ALA A 656 -16.94 25.64 31.69
C ALA A 656 -17.41 24.19 31.93
N ILE A 657 -17.70 23.87 33.19
CA ILE A 657 -18.50 22.73 33.59
C ILE A 657 -19.87 22.85 32.89
N THR A 658 -20.15 21.98 31.91
CA THR A 658 -21.35 22.05 31.08
C THR A 658 -22.42 21.08 31.59
N LYS A 659 -23.60 21.60 31.96
CA LYS A 659 -24.72 20.79 32.48
C LYS A 659 -25.43 19.97 31.41
N GLU A 660 -25.25 20.34 30.13
CA GLU A 660 -25.78 19.65 28.96
C GLU A 660 -24.85 19.83 27.75
N PHE A 661 -24.72 18.80 26.91
CA PHE A 661 -23.98 18.86 25.63
C PHE A 661 -24.44 17.76 24.66
N ALA A 662 -24.04 17.84 23.39
CA ALA A 662 -24.32 16.81 22.38
C ALA A 662 -23.03 16.26 21.76
N LEU A 663 -22.99 14.95 21.48
CA LEU A 663 -21.85 14.26 20.87
C LEU A 663 -22.34 13.11 19.98
N GLY A 664 -21.93 13.09 18.70
CA GLY A 664 -22.20 11.99 17.76
C GLY A 664 -23.67 11.60 17.63
N GLY A 665 -24.59 12.57 17.61
CA GLY A 665 -26.04 12.34 17.51
C GLY A 665 -26.73 12.03 18.84
N TYR A 666 -26.00 12.02 19.97
CA TYR A 666 -26.56 11.86 21.31
C TYR A 666 -26.57 13.19 22.07
N ARG A 667 -27.58 13.40 22.92
CA ARG A 667 -27.71 14.54 23.84
C ARG A 667 -27.52 14.07 25.27
N PHE A 668 -26.67 14.75 26.02
CA PHE A 668 -26.28 14.39 27.37
C PHE A 668 -26.68 15.51 28.33
N CYS A 669 -27.39 15.20 29.40
CA CYS A 669 -27.75 16.21 30.41
C CYS A 669 -27.78 15.60 31.82
N ARG A 670 -27.81 16.45 32.84
CA ARG A 670 -28.15 16.05 34.21
C ARG A 670 -29.66 16.04 34.39
N ALA A 671 -30.16 15.21 35.31
CA ALA A 671 -31.58 15.17 35.62
C ALA A 671 -31.95 16.32 36.57
N ASP A 672 -32.70 17.29 36.07
CA ASP A 672 -33.16 18.46 36.83
C ASP A 672 -34.62 18.30 37.31
N SER A 673 -35.42 17.47 36.66
CA SER A 673 -36.82 17.21 37.03
C SER A 673 -37.03 15.87 37.75
N ILE A 674 -38.13 15.76 38.51
CA ILE A 674 -38.55 14.50 39.14
C ILE A 674 -38.84 13.44 38.05
N GLU A 675 -39.44 13.85 36.95
CA GLU A 675 -39.76 12.97 35.81
C GLU A 675 -38.50 12.38 35.17
N GLN A 676 -37.45 13.19 34.98
CA GLN A 676 -36.17 12.73 34.44
C GLN A 676 -35.49 11.72 35.36
N ARG A 677 -35.55 11.92 36.68
CA ARG A 677 -35.04 10.97 37.66
C ARG A 677 -35.83 9.66 37.63
N GLN A 678 -37.16 9.73 37.56
CA GLN A 678 -38.01 8.54 37.40
C GLN A 678 -37.72 7.78 36.10
N ALA A 679 -37.51 8.49 34.98
CA ALA A 679 -37.12 7.90 33.71
C ALA A 679 -35.75 7.18 33.79
N ALA A 680 -34.80 7.75 34.53
CA ALA A 680 -33.50 7.11 34.79
C ALA A 680 -33.66 5.79 35.55
N TYR A 681 -34.49 5.77 36.61
CA TYR A 681 -34.75 4.57 37.41
C TYR A 681 -35.47 3.48 36.60
N ALA A 682 -36.42 3.88 35.76
CA ALA A 682 -37.13 2.96 34.86
C ALA A 682 -36.19 2.40 33.77
N LEU A 683 -35.31 3.23 33.19
CA LEU A 683 -34.32 2.76 32.23
C LEU A 683 -33.36 1.75 32.86
N ARG A 684 -32.84 2.04 34.07
CA ARG A 684 -31.96 1.11 34.80
C ARG A 684 -32.64 -0.22 35.04
N PHE A 685 -33.88 -0.19 35.51
CA PHE A 685 -34.67 -1.39 35.74
C PHE A 685 -34.80 -2.24 34.47
N ARG A 686 -35.19 -1.62 33.34
CA ARG A 686 -35.31 -2.32 32.05
C ARG A 686 -33.98 -2.91 31.58
N VAL A 687 -32.90 -2.14 31.64
CA VAL A 687 -31.57 -2.59 31.21
C VAL A 687 -31.08 -3.74 32.08
N TYR A 688 -31.22 -3.64 33.40
CA TYR A 688 -30.73 -4.65 34.34
C TYR A 688 -31.57 -5.93 34.24
N ALA A 689 -32.89 -5.81 34.05
CA ALA A 689 -33.76 -6.95 33.80
C ALA A 689 -33.42 -7.65 32.48
N ALA A 690 -33.22 -6.88 31.39
CA ALA A 690 -32.91 -7.42 30.07
C ALA A 690 -31.58 -8.20 30.03
N HIS A 691 -30.60 -7.81 30.86
CA HIS A 691 -29.32 -8.53 30.98
C HIS A 691 -29.34 -9.68 31.99
N GLY A 692 -30.47 -9.88 32.69
CA GLY A 692 -30.62 -10.88 33.74
C GLY A 692 -29.82 -10.55 35.01
N TYR A 693 -29.59 -9.27 35.29
CA TYR A 693 -28.92 -8.80 36.51
C TYR A 693 -29.86 -8.76 37.72
N ILE A 694 -31.14 -8.51 37.46
CA ILE A 694 -32.23 -8.51 38.44
C ILE A 694 -33.37 -9.40 37.94
N ASP A 695 -34.15 -9.95 38.86
CA ASP A 695 -35.43 -10.59 38.55
C ASP A 695 -36.57 -9.57 38.74
N PRO A 696 -37.33 -9.22 37.69
CA PRO A 696 -38.44 -8.27 37.82
C PRO A 696 -39.50 -8.66 38.85
N ALA A 697 -39.66 -9.96 39.16
CA ALA A 697 -40.63 -10.45 40.13
C ALA A 697 -40.29 -10.05 41.58
N ASP A 698 -39.01 -9.74 41.86
CA ASP A 698 -38.54 -9.35 43.19
C ASP A 698 -38.86 -7.88 43.52
N PHE A 699 -39.45 -7.12 42.59
CA PHE A 699 -39.70 -5.68 42.72
C PHE A 699 -41.18 -5.34 42.54
N GLY A 700 -41.74 -4.54 43.46
CA GLY A 700 -43.15 -4.10 43.40
C GLY A 700 -43.47 -3.02 42.37
N SER A 701 -42.45 -2.41 41.74
CA SER A 701 -42.61 -1.43 40.65
C SER A 701 -41.39 -1.48 39.72
N PRO A 702 -41.53 -1.19 38.41
CA PRO A 702 -40.44 -1.24 37.44
C PRO A 702 -39.50 -0.03 37.54
N SER A 703 -38.93 0.17 38.72
CA SER A 703 -38.09 1.31 39.07
C SER A 703 -36.95 0.84 39.98
N LEU A 704 -35.70 1.06 39.55
CA LEU A 704 -34.52 0.69 40.32
C LEU A 704 -33.96 1.92 41.05
N ARG A 705 -34.56 2.25 42.21
CA ARG A 705 -34.17 3.35 43.11
C ARG A 705 -33.64 2.80 44.44
N ASP A 706 -32.64 3.45 45.02
CA ASP A 706 -32.13 3.16 46.37
C ASP A 706 -32.02 4.43 47.25
N SER A 707 -31.63 4.26 48.52
CA SER A 707 -31.53 5.36 49.51
C SER A 707 -30.45 6.39 49.17
N PHE A 708 -29.45 6.03 48.36
CA PHE A 708 -28.37 6.93 47.96
C PHE A 708 -28.78 7.86 46.81
N ASP A 709 -29.89 7.57 46.12
CA ASP A 709 -30.36 8.40 45.01
C ASP A 709 -30.82 9.81 45.43
N GLU A 710 -31.11 10.04 46.73
CA GLU A 710 -31.49 11.36 47.24
C GLU A 710 -30.31 12.35 47.27
N SER A 711 -29.09 11.83 47.45
CA SER A 711 -27.84 12.60 47.45
C SER A 711 -27.06 12.42 46.15
N ALA A 712 -27.69 11.95 45.07
CA ALA A 712 -27.02 11.62 43.81
C ALA A 712 -27.41 12.51 42.62
N ILE A 713 -26.40 12.92 41.86
CA ILE A 713 -26.55 13.58 40.56
C ILE A 713 -26.74 12.50 39.51
N GLN A 714 -27.87 12.52 38.82
CA GLN A 714 -28.19 11.57 37.76
C GLN A 714 -27.80 12.16 36.40
N CYS A 715 -27.00 11.43 35.63
CA CYS A 715 -26.59 11.78 34.27
C CYS A 715 -27.40 10.96 33.27
N LEU A 716 -27.82 11.58 32.17
CA LEU A 716 -28.73 11.03 31.17
C LEU A 716 -28.14 11.19 29.77
N ALA A 717 -28.36 10.19 28.92
CA ALA A 717 -28.04 10.22 27.50
C ALA A 717 -29.29 9.91 26.67
N TYR A 718 -29.59 10.78 25.72
CA TYR A 718 -30.68 10.66 24.76
C TYR A 718 -30.11 10.46 23.36
N ASP A 719 -30.78 9.71 22.51
CA ASP A 719 -30.41 9.58 21.11
C ASP A 719 -30.94 10.75 20.24
N ALA A 720 -30.70 10.68 18.94
CA ALA A 720 -31.15 11.68 17.97
C ALA A 720 -32.68 11.77 17.86
N GLY A 721 -33.41 10.71 18.24
CA GLY A 721 -34.87 10.67 18.29
C GLY A 721 -35.46 11.19 19.59
N GLY A 722 -34.62 11.59 20.56
CA GLY A 722 -35.05 12.05 21.87
C GLY A 722 -35.39 10.94 22.86
N ALA A 723 -35.11 9.68 22.53
CA ALA A 723 -35.31 8.55 23.44
C ALA A 723 -34.17 8.46 24.45
N LEU A 724 -34.50 8.21 25.73
CA LEU A 724 -33.49 8.00 26.77
C LEU A 724 -32.82 6.64 26.60
N VAL A 725 -31.54 6.65 26.24
CA VAL A 725 -30.74 5.47 25.88
C VAL A 725 -29.67 5.11 26.91
N GLY A 726 -29.32 6.04 27.81
CA GLY A 726 -28.29 5.78 28.81
C GLY A 726 -28.45 6.60 30.09
N THR A 727 -27.91 6.08 31.20
CA THR A 727 -27.84 6.80 32.47
C THR A 727 -26.66 6.36 33.33
N ALA A 728 -26.15 7.26 34.16
CA ALA A 728 -25.16 7.02 35.21
C ALA A 728 -25.46 7.91 36.43
N ARG A 729 -24.80 7.69 37.57
CA ARG A 729 -24.92 8.60 38.74
C ARG A 729 -23.58 8.88 39.43
N VAL A 730 -23.51 10.05 40.07
CA VAL A 730 -22.51 10.40 41.10
C VAL A 730 -23.25 10.63 42.42
N VAL A 731 -22.93 9.86 43.46
CA VAL A 731 -23.40 10.06 44.83
C VAL A 731 -22.46 11.05 45.52
N LEU A 732 -23.03 12.10 46.10
CA LEU A 732 -22.31 13.11 46.88
C LEU A 732 -22.15 12.64 48.35
N PRO A 733 -21.17 13.18 49.10
CA PRO A 733 -21.04 12.94 50.53
C PRO A 733 -22.36 13.17 51.27
N SER A 734 -22.79 12.20 52.08
CA SER A 734 -24.02 12.27 52.89
C SER A 734 -23.86 11.53 54.21
N GLU A 735 -24.81 11.71 55.13
CA GLU A 735 -24.83 10.99 56.43
C GLU A 735 -24.94 9.46 56.27
N LEU A 736 -25.50 8.98 55.15
CA LEU A 736 -25.59 7.56 54.81
C LEU A 736 -24.25 6.95 54.40
N GLY A 737 -23.23 7.78 54.13
CA GLY A 737 -21.96 7.36 53.56
C GLY A 737 -22.08 6.96 52.09
N PHE A 738 -21.12 6.16 51.63
CA PHE A 738 -21.11 5.63 50.27
C PHE A 738 -21.56 4.17 50.24
N GLN A 739 -22.21 3.76 49.14
CA GLN A 739 -22.63 2.39 48.98
C GLN A 739 -21.41 1.46 49.02
N THR A 740 -20.29 1.85 48.40
CA THR A 740 -19.05 1.06 48.35
C THR A 740 -18.51 0.72 49.74
N GLU A 741 -18.57 1.65 50.70
CA GLU A 741 -18.14 1.47 52.09
C GLU A 741 -18.97 0.43 52.84
N ALA A 742 -20.23 0.23 52.46
CA ALA A 742 -21.10 -0.79 53.05
C ALA A 742 -20.85 -2.19 52.47
N PHE A 743 -20.25 -2.30 51.28
CA PHE A 743 -20.12 -3.58 50.57
C PHE A 743 -18.73 -4.21 50.67
N PHE A 744 -17.67 -3.43 50.86
CA PHE A 744 -16.28 -3.88 50.75
C PHE A 744 -15.49 -3.68 52.04
N GLU A 745 -14.59 -4.63 52.33
CA GLU A 745 -13.63 -4.53 53.44
C GLU A 745 -12.35 -3.87 52.91
N PHE A 746 -12.16 -2.59 53.23
CA PHE A 746 -10.96 -1.82 52.89
C PHE A 746 -10.68 -0.76 53.94
N GLU A 747 -9.41 -0.35 54.05
CA GLU A 747 -9.04 0.84 54.82
C GLU A 747 -9.47 2.09 54.02
N PRO A 748 -10.26 3.01 54.60
CA PRO A 748 -10.64 4.24 53.92
C PRO A 748 -9.41 5.01 53.43
N PRO A 749 -9.44 5.59 52.22
CA PRO A 749 -8.34 6.40 51.73
C PRO A 749 -8.14 7.62 52.62
N ASP A 750 -6.89 8.07 52.74
CA ASP A 750 -6.50 9.28 53.49
C ASP A 750 -6.90 10.55 52.71
N VAL A 751 -8.20 10.72 52.49
CA VAL A 751 -8.82 11.82 51.75
C VAL A 751 -10.01 12.32 52.57
N PRO A 752 -10.16 13.65 52.78
CA PRO A 752 -11.31 14.20 53.48
C PRO A 752 -12.63 13.75 52.83
N ARG A 753 -13.62 13.36 53.65
CA ARG A 753 -14.89 12.81 53.15
C ARG A 753 -15.65 13.75 52.22
N GLU A 754 -15.47 15.05 52.40
CA GLU A 754 -16.05 16.11 51.57
C GLU A 754 -15.47 16.16 50.15
N ARG A 755 -14.30 15.53 49.92
CA ARG A 755 -13.62 15.44 48.62
C ARG A 755 -13.78 14.06 47.95
N LEU A 756 -14.59 13.17 48.53
CA LEU A 756 -14.88 11.84 48.02
C LEU A 756 -16.29 11.81 47.40
N GLY A 757 -16.44 11.14 46.26
CA GLY A 757 -17.75 10.81 45.67
C GLY A 757 -17.88 9.32 45.37
N GLU A 758 -19.04 8.88 44.90
CA GLU A 758 -19.20 7.52 44.35
C GLU A 758 -19.84 7.54 42.96
N ILE A 759 -19.21 6.90 41.98
CA ILE A 759 -19.74 6.66 40.64
C ILE A 759 -20.44 5.30 40.61
N GLY A 760 -21.68 5.26 40.14
CA GLY A 760 -22.44 4.02 40.08
C GLY A 760 -23.57 3.99 39.05
N LYS A 761 -24.24 2.84 38.99
CA LYS A 761 -25.50 2.60 38.24
C LYS A 761 -25.45 3.03 36.77
N LEU A 762 -24.31 2.81 36.12
CA LEU A 762 -24.17 2.99 34.67
C LEU A 762 -25.03 1.95 33.93
N ALA A 763 -25.88 2.40 33.03
CA ALA A 763 -26.78 1.58 32.24
C ALA A 763 -26.92 2.14 30.82
N LEU A 764 -26.82 1.28 29.81
CA LEU A 764 -27.02 1.62 28.39
C LEU A 764 -28.03 0.64 27.79
N SER A 765 -28.97 1.16 26.98
CA SER A 765 -30.00 0.35 26.32
C SER A 765 -29.40 -0.47 25.17
N VAL A 766 -29.71 -1.78 25.13
CA VAL A 766 -29.25 -2.73 24.10
C VAL A 766 -29.96 -2.52 22.75
N GLU A 767 -31.12 -1.86 22.77
CA GLU A 767 -31.98 -1.65 21.60
C GLU A 767 -31.41 -0.63 20.60
N HIS A 768 -30.35 0.10 20.96
CA HIS A 768 -29.76 1.18 20.17
C HIS A 768 -28.32 0.85 19.74
N ARG A 769 -28.15 -0.07 18.77
CA ARG A 769 -26.85 -0.51 18.25
C ARG A 769 -26.26 0.47 17.23
N GLY A 770 -25.00 0.86 17.42
CA GLY A 770 -24.22 1.67 16.46
C GLY A 770 -23.41 2.81 17.08
N GLY A 771 -23.74 3.24 18.31
CA GLY A 771 -23.11 4.39 18.97
C GLY A 771 -22.82 4.24 20.47
N GLU A 772 -22.84 3.02 21.01
CA GLU A 772 -22.65 2.73 22.45
C GLU A 772 -21.39 3.37 23.05
N ARG A 773 -20.30 3.45 22.28
CA ARG A 773 -19.05 4.10 22.71
C ARG A 773 -19.19 5.60 22.89
N VAL A 774 -19.97 6.25 22.02
CA VAL A 774 -20.22 7.70 22.07
C VAL A 774 -21.12 8.02 23.26
N ALA A 775 -22.18 7.23 23.46
CA ALA A 775 -23.05 7.32 24.63
C ALA A 775 -22.28 7.12 25.94
N LEU A 776 -21.39 6.11 25.98
CA LEU A 776 -20.54 5.86 27.14
C LEU A 776 -19.58 7.03 27.41
N LEU A 777 -18.89 7.54 26.39
CA LEU A 777 -17.93 8.63 26.52
C LEU A 777 -18.60 9.91 27.02
N GLY A 778 -19.80 10.23 26.52
CA GLY A 778 -20.56 11.39 26.96
C GLY A 778 -21.04 11.26 28.42
N LEU A 779 -21.51 10.09 28.84
CA LEU A 779 -21.86 9.85 30.24
C LEU A 779 -20.65 9.97 31.16
N VAL A 780 -19.49 9.44 30.76
CA VAL A 780 -18.23 9.56 31.53
C VAL A 780 -17.79 11.01 31.68
N LYS A 781 -17.91 11.82 30.62
CA LYS A 781 -17.66 13.26 30.70
C LYS A 781 -18.60 13.95 31.69
N LEU A 782 -19.91 13.66 31.67
CA LEU A 782 -20.85 14.23 32.64
C LEU A 782 -20.51 13.85 34.09
N LEU A 783 -20.09 12.61 34.33
CA LEU A 783 -19.66 12.15 35.65
C LEU A 783 -18.41 12.93 36.11
N TYR A 784 -17.43 13.10 35.22
CA TYR A 784 -16.23 13.87 35.50
C TYR A 784 -16.55 15.34 35.81
N ASP A 785 -17.39 15.97 34.99
CA ASP A 785 -17.83 17.35 35.18
C ASP A 785 -18.58 17.52 36.51
N ALA A 786 -19.40 16.53 36.90
CA ALA A 786 -20.11 16.53 38.19
C ALA A 786 -19.15 16.40 39.38
N LEU A 787 -18.13 15.54 39.29
CA LEU A 787 -17.12 15.39 40.34
C LEU A 787 -16.30 16.68 40.50
N ARG A 788 -15.88 17.32 39.40
CA ARG A 788 -15.13 18.59 39.47
C ARG A 788 -15.96 19.77 39.99
N GLU A 789 -17.25 19.84 39.64
CA GLU A 789 -18.13 20.92 40.12
C GLU A 789 -18.28 20.92 41.65
N HIS A 790 -18.24 19.75 42.25
CA HIS A 790 -18.37 19.56 43.69
C HIS A 790 -17.01 19.41 44.40
N ASP A 791 -15.90 19.76 43.74
CA ASP A 791 -14.52 19.65 44.25
C ASP A 791 -14.14 18.26 44.79
N LEU A 792 -14.74 17.22 44.19
CA LEU A 792 -14.50 15.83 44.53
C LEU A 792 -13.25 15.36 43.80
N GLY A 793 -12.10 15.41 44.48
CA GLY A 793 -10.81 14.97 43.95
C GLY A 793 -10.66 13.45 43.83
N HIS A 794 -11.53 12.68 44.49
CA HIS A 794 -11.49 11.22 44.47
C HIS A 794 -12.91 10.65 44.34
N ALA A 795 -13.04 9.50 43.67
CA ALA A 795 -14.32 8.83 43.54
C ALA A 795 -14.20 7.32 43.72
N TYR A 796 -14.99 6.77 44.63
CA TYR A 796 -15.27 5.33 44.65
C TYR A 796 -16.04 4.95 43.40
N ALA A 797 -15.79 3.75 42.88
CA ALA A 797 -16.64 3.19 41.87
C ALA A 797 -16.71 1.69 41.98
N PHE A 798 -17.89 1.16 41.65
CA PHE A 798 -18.17 -0.26 41.69
C PHE A 798 -18.65 -0.74 40.32
N MET A 799 -17.75 -1.35 39.54
CA MET A 799 -18.03 -1.66 38.15
C MET A 799 -17.23 -2.87 37.61
N PRO A 800 -17.63 -3.42 36.45
CA PRO A 800 -16.96 -4.56 35.84
C PRO A 800 -15.52 -4.23 35.43
N ARG A 801 -14.60 -5.20 35.56
CA ARG A 801 -13.15 -5.03 35.30
C ARG A 801 -12.84 -4.43 33.92
N ASN A 802 -13.55 -4.84 32.88
CA ASN A 802 -13.38 -4.33 31.51
C ASN A 802 -13.71 -2.83 31.39
N LEU A 803 -14.64 -2.31 32.20
CA LEU A 803 -14.97 -0.90 32.22
C LEU A 803 -13.90 -0.09 32.97
N ILE A 804 -13.38 -0.62 34.08
CA ILE A 804 -12.26 -0.03 34.84
C ILE A 804 -11.04 0.12 33.91
N GLU A 805 -10.66 -0.96 33.21
CA GLU A 805 -9.53 -0.94 32.28
C GLU A 805 -9.76 0.04 31.10
N SER A 806 -11.02 0.23 30.68
CA SER A 806 -11.36 1.19 29.63
C SER A 806 -11.24 2.63 30.11
N LEU A 807 -11.67 2.93 31.33
CA LEU A 807 -11.53 4.26 31.93
C LEU A 807 -10.07 4.59 32.25
N ALA A 808 -9.29 3.60 32.71
CA ALA A 808 -7.85 3.76 32.93
C ALA A 808 -7.10 4.17 31.65
N ARG A 809 -7.46 3.60 30.49
CA ARG A 809 -6.90 4.01 29.18
C ARG A 809 -7.29 5.42 28.76
N LEU A 810 -8.39 5.95 29.29
CA LEU A 810 -8.84 7.33 29.08
C LEU A 810 -8.22 8.31 30.07
N GLY A 811 -7.19 7.90 30.83
CA GLY A 811 -6.44 8.77 31.73
C GLY A 811 -7.07 8.94 33.12
N PHE A 812 -7.94 8.01 33.54
CA PHE A 812 -8.47 7.97 34.91
C PHE A 812 -7.66 6.97 35.75
N PRO A 813 -6.63 7.40 36.50
CA PRO A 813 -5.87 6.50 37.34
C PRO A 813 -6.79 5.93 38.43
N SER A 814 -6.71 4.61 38.62
CA SER A 814 -7.56 3.87 39.54
C SER A 814 -6.77 2.86 40.36
N SER A 815 -7.06 2.75 41.65
CA SER A 815 -6.47 1.76 42.54
C SER A 815 -7.55 0.80 43.04
N PRO A 816 -7.30 -0.52 43.11
CA PRO A 816 -8.28 -1.48 43.63
C PRO A 816 -8.52 -1.23 45.13
N LEU A 817 -9.79 -1.33 45.53
CA LEU A 817 -10.20 -1.39 46.92
C LEU A 817 -10.42 -2.87 47.29
N GLY A 818 -10.30 -3.21 48.57
CA GLY A 818 -10.28 -4.59 49.06
C GLY A 818 -11.52 -5.43 48.68
N PRO A 819 -11.51 -6.75 49.00
CA PRO A 819 -12.58 -7.67 48.61
C PRO A 819 -13.94 -7.35 49.26
N LEU A 820 -15.01 -7.98 48.76
CA LEU A 820 -16.33 -7.91 49.40
C LEU A 820 -16.24 -8.39 50.86
N SER A 821 -16.95 -7.72 51.76
CA SER A 821 -16.99 -8.14 53.17
C SER A 821 -17.68 -9.50 53.30
N ALA A 822 -17.27 -10.31 54.28
CA ALA A 822 -17.87 -11.65 54.48
C ALA A 822 -19.38 -11.56 54.77
N ALA A 823 -19.81 -10.52 55.50
CA ALA A 823 -21.22 -10.24 55.76
C ALA A 823 -21.98 -9.85 54.49
N THR A 824 -21.35 -9.06 53.61
CA THR A 824 -21.96 -8.61 52.36
C THR A 824 -21.96 -9.70 51.30
N GLU A 825 -21.00 -10.62 51.29
CA GLU A 825 -20.99 -11.78 50.40
C GLU A 825 -22.18 -12.72 50.70
N ALA A 826 -22.53 -12.88 51.98
CA ALA A 826 -23.74 -13.58 52.39
C ALA A 826 -25.03 -12.81 52.02
N ALA A 827 -25.03 -11.47 52.16
CA ALA A 827 -26.15 -10.62 51.77
C ALA A 827 -26.35 -10.56 50.24
N ARG A 828 -25.28 -10.59 49.45
CA ARG A 828 -25.25 -10.63 47.98
C ARG A 828 -26.02 -11.85 47.46
N ARG A 829 -25.84 -13.02 48.07
CA ARG A 829 -26.59 -14.25 47.71
C ARG A 829 -28.10 -14.12 47.91
N ARG A 830 -28.52 -13.20 48.78
CA ARG A 830 -29.93 -12.89 49.08
C ARG A 830 -30.40 -11.59 48.41
N SER A 831 -29.53 -10.92 47.65
CA SER A 831 -29.82 -9.62 47.04
C SER A 831 -30.69 -9.79 45.78
N PRO A 832 -31.67 -8.90 45.55
CA PRO A 832 -32.41 -8.82 44.29
C PRO A 832 -31.51 -8.55 43.07
N MET A 833 -30.25 -8.09 43.27
CA MET A 833 -29.26 -7.89 42.21
C MET A 833 -28.22 -9.02 42.09
N ARG A 834 -28.49 -10.23 42.60
CA ARG A 834 -27.54 -11.37 42.56
C ARG A 834 -26.93 -11.62 41.17
N GLY A 835 -27.72 -11.49 40.11
CA GLY A 835 -27.29 -11.70 38.73
C GLY A 835 -26.26 -10.70 38.24
N TYR A 836 -26.30 -9.44 38.75
CA TYR A 836 -25.29 -8.43 38.45
C TYR A 836 -23.90 -8.90 38.91
N PHE A 837 -23.83 -9.37 40.16
CA PHE A 837 -22.56 -9.77 40.74
C PHE A 837 -22.06 -11.10 40.18
N GLU A 838 -22.94 -12.08 39.93
CA GLU A 838 -22.58 -13.38 39.36
C GLU A 838 -22.06 -13.28 37.92
N ARG A 839 -22.62 -12.37 37.11
CA ARG A 839 -22.31 -12.28 35.68
C ARG A 839 -21.16 -11.33 35.35
N LEU A 840 -20.98 -10.26 36.12
CA LEU A 840 -20.05 -9.19 35.77
C LEU A 840 -18.78 -9.13 36.61
N ASP A 841 -18.69 -9.93 37.69
CA ASP A 841 -17.58 -9.93 38.65
C ASP A 841 -17.03 -8.51 38.96
N PRO A 842 -17.90 -7.60 39.41
CA PRO A 842 -17.55 -6.18 39.58
C PRO A 842 -16.52 -5.99 40.70
N GLN A 843 -15.59 -5.04 40.49
CA GLN A 843 -14.54 -4.69 41.45
C GLN A 843 -14.78 -3.27 42.00
N SER A 844 -14.38 -3.05 43.24
CA SER A 844 -14.32 -1.72 43.87
C SER A 844 -12.99 -1.06 43.51
N VAL A 845 -13.04 0.19 43.08
CA VAL A 845 -11.85 0.99 42.76
C VAL A 845 -12.00 2.41 43.29
N LEU A 846 -10.86 3.02 43.61
CA LEU A 846 -10.73 4.44 43.89
C LEU A 846 -10.12 5.12 42.68
N PHE A 847 -10.85 6.05 42.06
CA PHE A 847 -10.33 6.94 41.03
C PHE A 847 -9.70 8.18 41.68
N ASP A 848 -8.47 8.51 41.26
CA ASP A 848 -7.76 9.74 41.66
C ASP A 848 -7.89 10.78 40.54
N LEU A 849 -8.75 11.78 40.74
CA LEU A 849 -9.01 12.82 39.74
C LEU A 849 -8.03 14.00 39.86
N ASP A 850 -7.30 14.10 40.98
CA ASP A 850 -6.26 15.10 41.16
C ASP A 850 -4.99 14.73 40.36
N GLN A 851 -4.69 13.43 40.25
CA GLN A 851 -3.64 12.90 39.36
C GLN A 851 -4.08 12.77 37.89
N ALA A 852 -5.40 12.75 37.62
CA ALA A 852 -5.94 12.91 36.28
C ALA A 852 -5.69 14.37 35.82
N GLY A 853 -4.46 14.65 35.34
CA GLY A 853 -4.01 15.98 34.93
C GLY A 853 -5.04 16.72 34.07
N ARG A 854 -5.04 18.06 34.15
CA ARG A 854 -6.08 18.96 33.60
C ARG A 854 -6.60 18.54 32.20
N GLY A 855 -7.68 17.77 32.24
CA GLY A 855 -8.72 17.71 31.22
C GLY A 855 -8.56 16.62 30.16
N PHE A 856 -9.72 16.15 29.73
CA PHE A 856 -10.09 15.57 28.44
C PHE A 856 -9.56 16.34 27.17
N GLY A 857 -8.49 17.13 27.29
CA GLY A 857 -7.88 17.97 26.25
C GLY A 857 -6.35 18.01 26.28
N GLY A 858 -5.69 17.09 27.00
CA GLY A 858 -4.23 17.01 27.06
C GLY A 858 -3.71 15.62 26.76
N LYS A 859 -3.40 15.34 25.49
CA LYS A 859 -2.74 14.11 25.00
C LYS A 859 -3.48 12.78 25.30
N SER A 860 -4.50 12.48 24.51
CA SER A 860 -4.71 11.11 23.98
C SER A 860 -5.46 11.20 22.67
#